data_AF-A0A5Q2N1F0-F1
#
_entry.id   AF-A0A5Q2N1F0-F1
#
_cell.length_a   1.000
_cell.length_b   1.000
_cell.length_c   1.000
_cell.angle_alpha   90.00
_cell.angle_beta   90.00
_cell.angle_gamma   90.00
#
_symmetry.space_group_name_H-M   'P 1'
#
loop_
_entity.id
_entity.type
_entity.pdbx_description
1 polymer ?
#
loop_
_entity_poly.entity_id
_entity_poly.type
_entity_poly.pdbx_seq_one_letter_code
_entity_poly.pdbx_strand_id
1 'polypeptide(L)'
;MERDKVVALSKVDFFFDLPREKIVALADDFHWKSYSQGAIVIQQGEVRHPFFVIVEGAVEAVVTKGELDPVRINTFIAGDSFGKISLCLNEPAPTTIRALTDCRVLYLDEDLFLQLLAGWPILYKKLAERLSRHANNVNLGIWDARQKEFLRSTLYLNEIEKRFYKVWGGPKTTRLMDEAIATLANHDDHLLLYGERGTGRQMMAWMIHKKRFGARAPFVIVEGSQLERYLTEMDRELYQLDCTLPESEMSDGGLFKMVEGGTLFVQDLHEVTAYHQRKLAKILRSEKTNFVITGSLRLAQEEIGDLSTILEEELSLFFQHTYFLPALRQRKRDLPFLVQGILEELAQRQQRVAPTVSNEAIKLLLSHSYHQGNVTELAQVIERAFLLADGTSIDVEHVFFGPTAKKSGGTFNLLSIPFLRKSLKQGKGLLLLKETIAFLFFGLLFLLLMQPDWAVKTGVFLFAWGLWWPLLALLSPILGRIWCTFCPVSTVMEKVQRIKSYHRPAPIWLKKYDYLLVTGFFLFIFWVEVTFAFRHHPLFTGLLLLFLLMVAVVIAIVYTRHAWCRYLCPLGGFIGVASMSSLIEVRAETSLCLNQCTTFDCYKGKGQIAGCPMSQHLAYLDNNIDCKLCLNCVRNCPNDAVEVNLRIPGRELWQLVRVNQGYVIFVAALVAILVPIFFFDSVLPSIEAFDDWFRFSLLYWGSALLAGAFTYGIIKPFQRKGASKKVQFFFALVPLLFAGHGIYHLQYFPILETVLLAMARLDGEMLQTMYIPVVRLSQLMVLIAGVNFTILFLFLVQWRSSAKL
;
A
#
# COMPACT_ATOMS: atom_id res chain seq x y z
N MET A 1 32.75 70.41 -14.89
CA MET A 1 32.48 69.07 -15.45
C MET A 1 33.64 68.09 -15.25
N GLU A 2 34.83 68.33 -15.80
CA GLU A 2 35.97 67.40 -15.66
C GLU A 2 36.44 67.25 -14.20
N ARG A 3 36.54 68.37 -13.46
CA ARG A 3 36.80 68.37 -12.01
C ARG A 3 35.77 67.58 -11.20
N ASP A 4 34.52 67.53 -11.67
CA ASP A 4 33.42 66.88 -10.96
C ASP A 4 33.48 65.36 -11.11
N LYS A 5 33.92 64.86 -12.28
CA LYS A 5 34.17 63.41 -12.50
C LYS A 5 35.29 62.88 -11.60
N VAL A 6 36.39 63.61 -11.51
CA VAL A 6 37.55 63.22 -10.67
C VAL A 6 37.17 63.17 -9.19
N VAL A 7 36.37 64.14 -8.72
CA VAL A 7 35.85 64.15 -7.35
C VAL A 7 34.87 63.00 -7.10
N ALA A 8 34.03 62.64 -8.09
CA ALA A 8 33.12 61.51 -7.97
C ALA A 8 33.86 60.17 -7.90
N LEU A 9 34.80 59.92 -8.83
CA LEU A 9 35.56 58.67 -8.89
C LEU A 9 36.46 58.45 -7.67
N SER A 10 37.06 59.51 -7.12
CA SER A 10 37.88 59.42 -5.91
C SER A 10 37.10 59.07 -4.63
N LYS A 11 35.77 59.23 -4.64
CA LYS A 11 34.89 58.83 -3.52
C LYS A 11 34.47 57.36 -3.60
N VAL A 12 34.72 56.68 -4.71
CA VAL A 12 34.35 55.27 -4.89
C VAL A 12 35.42 54.39 -4.27
N ASP A 13 35.03 53.56 -3.31
CA ASP A 13 35.90 52.60 -2.61
C ASP A 13 36.73 51.71 -3.56
N PHE A 14 36.19 51.39 -4.74
CA PHE A 14 36.91 50.63 -5.76
C PHE A 14 38.16 51.36 -6.30
N PHE A 15 38.11 52.69 -6.45
CA PHE A 15 39.19 53.51 -7.01
C PHE A 15 39.99 54.28 -5.96
N PHE A 16 39.62 54.20 -4.68
CA PHE A 16 40.20 54.98 -3.58
C PHE A 16 41.74 54.90 -3.47
N ASP A 17 42.34 53.75 -3.81
CA ASP A 17 43.79 53.53 -3.70
C ASP A 17 44.57 53.94 -4.96
N LEU A 18 43.91 54.49 -5.98
CA LEU A 18 44.58 54.96 -7.18
C LEU A 18 45.19 56.36 -6.98
N PRO A 19 46.42 56.61 -7.46
CA PRO A 19 47.00 57.95 -7.45
C PRO A 19 46.10 58.96 -8.19
N ARG A 20 46.00 60.18 -7.67
CA ARG A 20 45.11 61.22 -8.22
C ARG A 20 45.35 61.47 -9.72
N GLU A 21 46.59 61.45 -10.17
CA GLU A 21 46.97 61.60 -11.59
C GLU A 21 46.33 60.53 -12.49
N LYS A 22 46.16 59.30 -11.97
CA LYS A 22 45.54 58.19 -12.69
C LYS A 22 44.02 58.28 -12.68
N ILE A 23 43.42 58.79 -11.60
CA ILE A 23 41.98 59.09 -11.56
C ILE A 23 41.63 60.19 -12.56
N VAL A 24 42.52 61.18 -12.75
CA VAL A 24 42.33 62.21 -13.79
C VAL A 24 42.32 61.58 -15.18
N ALA A 25 43.32 60.75 -15.50
CA ALA A 25 43.37 60.05 -16.80
C ALA A 25 42.13 59.16 -17.03
N LEU A 26 41.62 58.51 -15.97
CA LEU A 26 40.45 57.67 -16.06
C LEU A 26 39.13 58.46 -16.24
N ALA A 27 39.06 59.68 -15.72
CA ALA A 27 37.85 60.49 -15.76
C ALA A 27 37.41 60.85 -17.19
N ASP A 28 38.34 60.84 -18.15
CA ASP A 28 38.07 61.14 -19.55
C ASP A 28 37.23 60.03 -20.21
N ASP A 29 37.46 58.77 -19.83
CA ASP A 29 36.78 57.59 -20.38
C ASP A 29 35.35 57.38 -19.81
N PHE A 30 35.00 58.07 -18.72
CA PHE A 30 33.67 57.97 -18.12
C PHE A 30 32.68 58.96 -18.73
N HIS A 31 31.45 58.50 -19.01
CA HIS A 31 30.39 59.33 -19.58
C HIS A 31 29.25 59.57 -18.60
N TRP A 32 28.64 60.75 -18.66
CA TRP A 32 27.50 61.10 -17.81
C TRP A 32 26.20 60.52 -18.35
N LYS A 33 25.37 59.96 -17.47
CA LYS A 33 24.00 59.56 -17.78
C LYS A 33 23.08 59.86 -16.61
N SER A 34 21.88 60.33 -16.90
CA SER A 34 20.85 60.60 -15.88
C SER A 34 19.69 59.65 -16.07
N TYR A 35 19.13 59.18 -14.95
CA TYR A 35 17.98 58.29 -14.92
C TYR A 35 16.92 58.91 -14.01
N SER A 36 15.67 58.97 -14.48
CA SER A 36 14.55 59.41 -13.65
C SER A 36 14.16 58.31 -12.65
N GLN A 37 13.52 58.71 -11.56
CA GLN A 37 12.95 57.77 -10.59
C GLN A 37 12.09 56.70 -11.29
N GLY A 38 12.31 55.43 -10.93
CA GLY A 38 11.63 54.27 -11.47
C GLY A 38 12.24 53.68 -12.75
N ALA A 39 13.20 54.37 -13.39
CA ALA A 39 13.87 53.85 -14.59
C ALA A 39 14.73 52.61 -14.28
N ILE A 40 14.71 51.64 -15.19
CA ILE A 40 15.59 50.46 -15.14
C ILE A 40 16.95 50.85 -15.72
N VAL A 41 18.02 50.64 -14.94
CA VAL A 41 19.40 50.96 -15.30
C VAL A 41 20.12 49.74 -15.90
N ILE A 42 19.88 48.55 -15.33
CA ILE A 42 20.33 47.25 -15.84
C ILE A 42 19.17 46.27 -15.64
N GLN A 43 18.86 45.45 -16.63
CA GLN A 43 17.83 44.42 -16.51
C GLN A 43 18.44 43.07 -16.12
N GLN A 44 17.78 42.32 -15.22
CA GLN A 44 18.20 40.95 -14.90
C GLN A 44 18.25 40.10 -16.18
N GLY A 45 19.36 39.39 -16.40
CA GLY A 45 19.61 38.59 -17.60
C GLY A 45 20.26 39.35 -18.76
N GLU A 46 20.49 40.65 -18.61
CA GLU A 46 21.21 41.46 -19.61
C GLU A 46 22.67 41.03 -19.68
N VAL A 47 23.11 40.61 -20.87
CA VAL A 47 24.45 40.03 -21.10
C VAL A 47 25.53 41.09 -21.23
N ARG A 48 25.19 42.26 -21.79
CA ARG A 48 26.12 43.39 -21.96
C ARG A 48 25.55 44.63 -21.32
N HIS A 49 26.28 45.20 -20.37
CA HIS A 49 25.93 46.46 -19.74
C HIS A 49 27.20 47.21 -19.31
N PRO A 50 27.19 48.56 -19.25
CA PRO A 50 28.33 49.30 -18.74
C PRO A 50 28.60 49.05 -17.24
N PHE A 51 29.79 49.43 -16.80
CA PHE A 51 30.10 49.63 -15.39
C PHE A 51 29.58 51.01 -14.95
N PHE A 52 28.94 51.10 -13.79
CA PHE A 52 28.33 52.35 -13.31
C PHE A 52 28.86 52.79 -11.96
N VAL A 53 28.98 54.11 -11.79
CA VAL A 53 29.31 54.81 -10.54
C VAL A 53 28.20 55.81 -10.24
N ILE A 54 27.66 55.78 -9.03
CA ILE A 54 26.59 56.70 -8.61
C ILE A 54 27.22 57.97 -8.07
N VAL A 55 26.86 59.12 -8.67
CA VAL A 55 27.32 60.42 -8.18
C VAL A 55 26.25 61.10 -7.34
N GLU A 56 24.99 61.04 -7.77
CA GLU A 56 23.83 61.60 -7.07
C GLU A 56 22.64 60.62 -7.19
N GLY A 57 21.83 60.53 -6.13
CA GLY A 57 20.66 59.64 -6.07
C GLY A 57 20.96 58.25 -5.47
N ALA A 58 19.96 57.37 -5.56
CA ALA A 58 20.04 55.99 -5.09
C ALA A 58 19.35 55.01 -6.05
N VAL A 59 19.90 53.80 -6.17
CA VAL A 59 19.30 52.71 -6.96
C VAL A 59 19.12 51.46 -6.10
N GLU A 60 18.15 50.62 -6.42
CA GLU A 60 17.93 49.31 -5.78
C GLU A 60 18.27 48.16 -6.72
N ALA A 61 18.80 47.07 -6.16
CA ALA A 61 18.95 45.79 -6.85
C ALA A 61 17.83 44.84 -6.45
N VAL A 62 17.12 44.30 -7.45
CA VAL A 62 15.95 43.45 -7.25
C VAL A 62 16.08 42.18 -8.07
N VAL A 63 15.65 41.04 -7.52
CA VAL A 63 15.61 39.76 -8.23
C VAL A 63 14.19 39.26 -8.34
N THR A 64 13.83 38.85 -9.55
CA THR A 64 12.54 38.23 -9.86
C THR A 64 12.78 36.76 -10.21
N LYS A 65 12.12 35.84 -9.49
CA LYS A 65 12.16 34.39 -9.74
C LYS A 65 10.76 33.89 -10.11
N GLY A 66 10.50 33.68 -11.40
CA GLY A 66 9.19 33.20 -11.89
C GLY A 66 8.08 34.25 -11.72
N GLU A 67 6.88 33.82 -11.30
CA GLU A 67 5.71 34.68 -11.05
C GLU A 67 5.68 35.31 -9.64
N LEU A 68 6.78 35.23 -8.88
CA LEU A 68 6.85 35.78 -7.52
C LEU A 68 7.17 37.27 -7.53
N ASP A 69 6.71 37.98 -6.49
CA ASP A 69 7.01 39.39 -6.29
C ASP A 69 8.52 39.66 -6.25
N PRO A 70 9.02 40.76 -6.86
CA PRO A 70 10.44 41.09 -6.89
C PRO A 70 11.01 41.30 -5.48
N VAL A 71 12.08 40.58 -5.13
CA VAL A 71 12.75 40.70 -3.83
C VAL A 71 13.93 41.66 -3.93
N ARG A 72 13.94 42.72 -3.10
CA ARG A 72 15.06 43.67 -3.00
C ARG A 72 16.25 43.00 -2.31
N ILE A 73 17.39 42.97 -2.99
CA ILE A 73 18.64 42.38 -2.49
C ILE A 73 19.56 43.44 -1.89
N ASN A 74 19.65 44.62 -2.50
CA ASN A 74 20.55 45.67 -2.04
C ASN A 74 20.08 47.08 -2.44
N THR A 75 20.67 48.10 -1.84
CA THR A 75 20.50 49.51 -2.22
C THR A 75 21.87 50.17 -2.33
N PHE A 76 22.10 50.87 -3.43
CA PHE A 76 23.34 51.59 -3.71
C PHE A 76 23.07 53.09 -3.70
N ILE A 77 23.96 53.86 -3.09
CA ILE A 77 23.87 55.31 -2.90
C ILE A 77 25.04 56.04 -3.58
N ALA A 78 25.02 57.37 -3.57
CA ALA A 78 26.14 58.18 -4.06
C ALA A 78 27.49 57.75 -3.46
N GLY A 79 28.46 57.46 -4.32
CA GLY A 79 29.77 56.89 -3.97
C GLY A 79 29.89 55.38 -4.23
N ASP A 80 28.78 54.67 -4.42
CA ASP A 80 28.81 53.24 -4.74
C ASP A 80 29.01 52.98 -6.25
N SER A 81 29.41 51.74 -6.57
CA SER A 81 29.51 51.24 -7.94
C SER A 81 28.92 49.84 -8.11
N PHE A 82 28.33 49.59 -9.28
CA PHE A 82 27.67 48.34 -9.62
C PHE A 82 27.95 47.91 -11.07
N GLY A 83 27.65 46.65 -11.39
CA GLY A 83 27.96 46.02 -12.69
C GLY A 83 29.33 45.33 -12.79
N LYS A 84 30.22 45.49 -11.80
CA LYS A 84 31.59 44.93 -11.85
C LYS A 84 31.67 43.39 -11.95
N ILE A 85 30.79 42.66 -11.25
CA ILE A 85 30.92 41.20 -11.10
C ILE A 85 30.51 40.49 -12.39
N SER A 86 29.37 40.83 -12.98
CA SER A 86 28.88 40.27 -14.25
C SER A 86 29.86 40.54 -15.39
N LEU A 87 30.44 41.74 -15.46
CA LEU A 87 31.45 42.08 -16.48
C LEU A 87 32.75 41.28 -16.32
N CYS A 88 33.20 41.02 -15.09
CA CYS A 88 34.43 40.25 -14.86
C CYS A 88 34.26 38.76 -15.13
N LEU A 89 33.09 38.20 -14.82
CA LEU A 89 32.79 36.77 -14.99
C LEU A 89 32.24 36.45 -16.38
N ASN A 90 31.95 37.47 -17.20
CA ASN A 90 31.23 37.34 -18.47
C ASN A 90 29.91 36.57 -18.30
N GLU A 91 29.17 36.92 -17.23
CA GLU A 91 27.88 36.32 -16.87
C GLU A 91 26.75 37.36 -17.01
N PRO A 92 25.50 36.93 -17.34
CA PRO A 92 24.37 37.84 -17.41
C PRO A 92 24.11 38.54 -16.07
N ALA A 93 23.62 39.78 -16.10
CA ALA A 93 23.31 40.56 -14.91
C ALA A 93 22.38 39.78 -13.95
N PRO A 94 22.81 39.50 -12.69
CA PRO A 94 22.04 38.65 -11.78
C PRO A 94 20.81 39.33 -11.19
N THR A 95 20.73 40.66 -11.28
CA THR A 95 19.68 41.48 -10.66
C THR A 95 19.25 42.62 -11.58
N THR A 96 17.99 43.02 -11.51
CA THR A 96 17.51 44.27 -12.13
C THR A 96 17.90 45.44 -11.23
N ILE A 97 18.59 46.44 -11.77
CA ILE A 97 18.91 47.69 -11.08
C ILE A 97 17.88 48.75 -11.46
N ARG A 98 17.19 49.33 -10.48
CA ARG A 98 16.14 50.35 -10.68
C ARG A 98 16.45 51.62 -9.90
N ALA A 99 16.27 52.78 -10.51
CA ALA A 99 16.44 54.08 -9.86
C ALA A 99 15.37 54.32 -8.79
N LEU A 100 15.76 54.50 -7.52
CA LEU A 100 14.84 54.83 -6.42
C LEU A 100 14.51 56.31 -6.38
N THR A 101 15.45 57.15 -6.79
CA THR A 101 15.32 58.61 -6.95
C THR A 101 15.80 59.00 -8.34
N ASP A 102 15.68 60.27 -8.71
CA ASP A 102 16.45 60.78 -9.85
C ASP A 102 17.94 60.58 -9.57
N CYS A 103 18.62 59.93 -10.50
CA CYS A 103 20.00 59.51 -10.35
C CYS A 103 20.87 60.12 -11.43
N ARG A 104 22.04 60.61 -11.03
CA ARG A 104 23.11 61.00 -11.94
C ARG A 104 24.27 60.03 -11.75
N VAL A 105 24.62 59.32 -12.81
CA VAL A 105 25.65 58.28 -12.80
C VAL A 105 26.73 58.58 -13.83
N LEU A 106 27.93 58.10 -13.55
CA LEU A 106 29.00 57.94 -14.52
C LEU A 106 29.00 56.50 -14.99
N TYR A 107 29.15 56.27 -16.30
CA TYR A 107 29.28 54.93 -16.85
C TYR A 107 30.56 54.78 -17.67
N LEU A 108 31.10 53.57 -17.68
CA LEU A 108 32.25 53.14 -18.46
C LEU A 108 31.86 51.89 -19.25
N ASP A 109 32.11 51.89 -20.55
CA ASP A 109 31.76 50.76 -21.41
C ASP A 109 32.53 49.48 -21.03
N GLU A 110 31.93 48.33 -21.32
CA GLU A 110 32.45 47.00 -20.97
C GLU A 110 33.90 46.78 -21.43
N ASP A 111 34.20 47.06 -22.71
CA ASP A 111 35.54 46.86 -23.28
C ASP A 111 36.59 47.74 -22.59
N LEU A 112 36.24 49.00 -22.28
CA LEU A 112 37.12 49.93 -21.57
C LEU A 112 37.31 49.52 -20.11
N PHE A 113 36.27 48.99 -19.46
CA PHE A 113 36.36 48.46 -18.10
C PHE A 113 37.27 47.22 -18.02
N LEU A 114 37.20 46.32 -19.00
CA LEU A 114 38.09 45.16 -19.09
C LEU A 114 39.54 45.57 -19.38
N GLN A 115 39.75 46.55 -20.27
CA GLN A 115 41.08 47.13 -20.51
C GLN A 115 41.65 47.80 -19.24
N LEU A 116 40.80 48.47 -18.46
CA LEU A 116 41.17 49.05 -17.18
C LEU A 116 41.61 47.97 -16.18
N LEU A 117 40.90 46.86 -16.07
CA LEU A 117 41.32 45.77 -15.18
C LEU A 117 42.64 45.13 -15.62
N ALA A 118 42.85 44.98 -16.93
CA ALA A 118 44.09 44.45 -17.49
C ALA A 118 45.28 45.42 -17.31
N GLY A 119 45.03 46.73 -17.45
CA GLY A 119 46.05 47.77 -17.30
C GLY A 119 46.46 48.04 -15.83
N TRP A 120 45.65 47.61 -14.86
CA TRP A 120 45.83 47.94 -13.44
C TRP A 120 45.68 46.71 -12.53
N PRO A 121 46.75 45.92 -12.31
CA PRO A 121 46.72 44.69 -11.52
C PRO A 121 46.19 44.83 -10.08
N ILE A 122 46.33 46.03 -9.49
CA ILE A 122 45.84 46.34 -8.13
C ILE A 122 44.31 46.25 -8.05
N LEU A 123 43.60 46.73 -9.08
CA LEU A 123 42.13 46.70 -9.13
C LEU A 123 41.61 45.27 -9.32
N TYR A 124 42.28 44.50 -10.18
CA TYR A 124 41.99 43.07 -10.35
C TYR A 124 42.18 42.29 -9.05
N LYS A 125 43.29 42.50 -8.34
CA LYS A 125 43.56 41.84 -7.05
C LYS A 125 42.49 42.16 -6.00
N LYS A 126 42.08 43.43 -5.86
CA LYS A 126 40.99 43.84 -4.96
C LYS A 126 39.67 43.14 -5.28
N LEU A 127 39.35 42.99 -6.56
CA LEU A 127 38.13 42.33 -6.99
C LEU A 127 38.17 40.81 -6.70
N ALA A 128 39.30 40.16 -7.01
CA ALA A 128 39.51 38.74 -6.73
C ALA A 128 39.44 38.41 -5.22
N GLU A 129 40.07 39.22 -4.36
CA GLU A 129 40.03 39.03 -2.91
C GLU A 129 38.61 39.16 -2.35
N ARG A 130 37.81 40.11 -2.85
CA ARG A 130 36.41 40.28 -2.42
C ARG A 130 35.52 39.12 -2.87
N LEU A 131 35.70 38.62 -4.09
CA LEU A 131 34.96 37.47 -4.62
C LEU A 131 35.28 36.20 -3.83
N SER A 132 36.55 35.96 -3.52
CA SER A 132 36.98 34.81 -2.70
C SER A 132 36.39 34.84 -1.29
N ARG A 133 36.43 35.99 -0.60
CA ARG A 133 35.80 36.14 0.73
C ARG A 133 34.29 35.92 0.69
N HIS A 134 33.60 36.41 -0.34
CA HIS A 134 32.16 36.22 -0.48
C HIS A 134 31.80 34.74 -0.72
N ALA A 135 32.55 34.04 -1.57
CA ALA A 135 32.36 32.61 -1.81
C ALA A 135 32.54 31.76 -0.54
N ASN A 136 33.59 32.02 0.25
CA ASN A 136 33.83 31.30 1.50
C ASN A 136 32.72 31.52 2.54
N ASN A 137 32.23 32.76 2.68
CA ASN A 137 31.14 33.05 3.62
C ASN A 137 29.81 32.39 3.23
N VAL A 138 29.52 32.31 1.93
CA VAL A 138 28.33 31.60 1.41
C VAL A 138 28.43 30.10 1.66
N ASN A 139 29.61 29.50 1.43
CA ASN A 139 29.83 28.07 1.68
C ASN A 139 29.64 27.69 3.15
N LEU A 140 30.17 28.49 4.09
CA LEU A 140 29.97 28.27 5.54
C LEU A 140 28.49 28.36 5.95
N GLY A 141 27.72 29.28 5.38
CA GLY A 141 26.29 29.42 5.66
C GLY A 141 25.44 28.25 5.13
N ILE A 142 25.80 27.69 3.96
CA ILE A 142 25.13 26.52 3.38
C ILE A 142 25.38 25.28 4.25
N TRP A 143 26.60 25.13 4.78
CA TRP A 143 26.95 24.02 5.66
C TRP A 143 26.12 24.04 6.96
N ASP A 144 26.06 25.18 7.64
CA ASP A 144 25.28 25.33 8.88
C ASP A 144 23.78 25.05 8.64
N ALA A 145 23.23 25.48 7.51
CA ALA A 145 21.85 25.17 7.14
C ALA A 145 21.61 23.67 6.90
N ARG A 146 22.54 22.98 6.21
CA ARG A 146 22.44 21.53 5.95
C ARG A 146 22.67 20.68 7.19
N GLN A 147 23.61 21.09 8.05
CA GLN A 147 23.78 20.53 9.38
C GLN A 147 22.46 20.61 10.13
N LYS A 148 21.84 21.78 10.23
CA LYS A 148 20.52 21.95 10.87
C LYS A 148 19.43 21.08 10.26
N GLU A 149 19.43 20.85 8.94
CA GLU A 149 18.48 19.95 8.29
C GLU A 149 18.71 18.48 8.63
N PHE A 150 19.97 18.01 8.58
CA PHE A 150 20.37 16.68 9.02
C PHE A 150 20.01 16.46 10.50
N LEU A 151 20.38 17.41 11.36
CA LEU A 151 20.05 17.44 12.79
C LEU A 151 18.55 17.35 13.03
N ARG A 152 17.73 18.09 12.28
CA ARG A 152 16.27 18.05 12.39
C ARG A 152 15.71 16.69 11.99
N SER A 153 16.28 16.04 10.98
CA SER A 153 15.90 14.69 10.57
C SER A 153 16.24 13.64 11.64
N THR A 154 17.37 13.81 12.34
CA THR A 154 17.83 12.95 13.43
C THR A 154 17.04 13.19 14.73
N LEU A 155 16.73 14.44 15.07
CA LEU A 155 15.89 14.78 16.24
C LEU A 155 14.46 14.24 16.09
N TYR A 156 13.93 14.16 14.87
CA TYR A 156 12.65 13.50 14.60
C TYR A 156 12.68 11.99 14.96
N LEU A 157 13.86 11.36 14.91
CA LEU A 157 14.05 9.99 15.38
C LEU A 157 14.06 9.89 16.91
N ASN A 158 14.30 10.97 17.66
CA ASN A 158 14.27 10.92 19.13
C ASN A 158 12.86 11.08 19.73
N GLU A 159 11.88 11.62 18.99
CA GLU A 159 10.45 11.48 19.36
C GLU A 159 9.97 10.00 19.34
N ILE A 160 10.76 9.08 18.78
CA ILE A 160 10.54 7.62 18.80
C ILE A 160 10.80 7.02 20.18
N GLU A 161 11.33 7.75 21.17
CA GLU A 161 11.44 7.24 22.54
C GLU A 161 10.08 6.71 23.07
N LYS A 162 8.97 7.34 22.64
CA LYS A 162 7.59 6.89 22.91
C LYS A 162 7.13 5.66 22.12
N ARG A 163 7.87 5.23 21.11
CA ARG A 163 7.60 4.04 20.28
C ARG A 163 8.45 2.84 20.69
N PHE A 164 9.49 3.03 21.50
CA PHE A 164 10.30 1.92 21.99
C PHE A 164 9.53 1.11 23.04
N TYR A 165 8.97 0.00 22.57
CA TYR A 165 8.42 -1.08 23.37
C TYR A 165 9.46 -1.67 24.32
N LYS A 166 9.07 -2.12 25.52
CA LYS A 166 9.99 -2.91 26.36
C LYS A 166 10.44 -4.17 25.60
N VAL A 167 11.67 -4.63 25.83
CA VAL A 167 12.13 -5.91 25.27
C VAL A 167 11.36 -7.05 25.98
N TRP A 168 10.39 -7.64 25.30
CA TRP A 168 9.62 -8.78 25.81
C TRP A 168 10.12 -10.10 25.24
N GLY A 169 9.93 -11.16 26.01
CA GLY A 169 10.24 -12.53 25.66
C GLY A 169 9.52 -13.47 26.61
N GLY A 170 9.65 -14.78 26.41
CA GLY A 170 9.29 -15.73 27.46
C GLY A 170 10.21 -15.58 28.67
N PRO A 171 9.86 -16.12 29.85
CA PRO A 171 10.61 -15.91 31.09
C PRO A 171 12.11 -16.20 30.97
N LYS A 172 12.48 -17.26 30.24
CA LYS A 172 13.88 -17.61 29.97
C LYS A 172 14.57 -16.61 29.04
N THR A 173 13.93 -16.24 27.93
CA THR A 173 14.51 -15.31 26.95
C THR A 173 14.66 -13.91 27.53
N THR A 174 13.64 -13.42 28.26
CA THR A 174 13.71 -12.13 28.95
C THR A 174 14.85 -12.10 29.94
N ARG A 175 15.00 -13.15 30.76
CA ARG A 175 16.12 -13.26 31.70
C ARG A 175 17.47 -13.21 31.00
N LEU A 176 17.65 -13.98 29.92
CA LEU A 176 18.90 -13.99 29.13
C LEU A 176 19.18 -12.62 28.48
N MET A 177 18.14 -11.93 28.01
CA MET A 177 18.27 -10.58 27.44
C MET A 177 18.63 -9.56 28.52
N ASP A 178 18.00 -9.61 29.69
CA ASP A 178 18.29 -8.71 30.81
C ASP A 178 19.73 -8.93 31.35
N GLU A 179 20.17 -10.20 31.44
CA GLU A 179 21.54 -10.56 31.77
C GLU A 179 22.52 -10.02 30.71
N ALA A 180 22.21 -10.19 29.41
CA ALA A 180 23.03 -9.63 28.34
C ALA A 180 23.08 -8.09 28.36
N ILE A 181 21.95 -7.42 28.60
CA ILE A 181 21.90 -5.96 28.75
C ILE A 181 22.76 -5.54 29.95
N ALA A 182 22.70 -6.26 31.07
CA ALA A 182 23.52 -5.97 32.24
C ALA A 182 25.02 -6.10 31.95
N THR A 183 25.43 -7.18 31.29
CA THR A 183 26.84 -7.39 30.95
C THR A 183 27.33 -6.35 29.96
N LEU A 184 26.60 -6.12 28.86
CA LEU A 184 27.01 -5.19 27.80
C LEU A 184 26.99 -3.73 28.26
N ALA A 185 26.08 -3.35 29.16
CA ALA A 185 26.02 -1.99 29.69
C ALA A 185 27.16 -1.64 30.66
N ASN A 186 27.85 -2.64 31.23
CA ASN A 186 29.00 -2.43 32.12
C ASN A 186 30.31 -2.16 31.35
N HIS A 187 30.34 -2.41 30.04
CA HIS A 187 31.52 -2.17 29.22
C HIS A 187 31.51 -0.75 28.65
N ASP A 188 32.69 -0.11 28.68
CA ASP A 188 32.84 1.24 28.16
C ASP A 188 33.14 1.33 26.64
N ASP A 189 33.23 0.19 25.97
CA ASP A 189 33.63 0.10 24.56
C ASP A 189 32.45 0.22 23.57
N HIS A 190 32.80 0.19 22.28
CA HIS A 190 31.83 0.11 21.18
C HIS A 190 31.24 -1.31 21.09
N LEU A 191 29.96 -1.39 20.72
CA LEU A 191 29.20 -2.65 20.72
C LEU A 191 28.68 -2.97 19.31
N LEU A 192 28.59 -4.25 18.98
CA LEU A 192 28.03 -4.69 17.70
C LEU A 192 26.85 -5.65 17.91
N LEU A 193 25.68 -5.24 17.41
CA LEU A 193 24.48 -6.06 17.42
C LEU A 193 24.24 -6.63 16.04
N TYR A 194 23.87 -7.90 15.94
CA TYR A 194 23.57 -8.49 14.64
C TYR A 194 22.34 -9.39 14.69
N GLY A 195 21.70 -9.54 13.55
CA GLY A 195 20.52 -10.37 13.38
C GLY A 195 19.73 -9.98 12.13
N GLU A 196 18.60 -10.64 11.91
CA GLU A 196 17.75 -10.32 10.77
C GLU A 196 16.95 -9.03 10.97
N ARG A 197 16.46 -8.46 9.86
CA ARG A 197 15.60 -7.27 9.89
C ARG A 197 14.41 -7.47 10.84
N GLY A 198 14.17 -6.48 11.70
CA GLY A 198 13.04 -6.45 12.63
C GLY A 198 13.15 -7.38 13.85
N THR A 199 14.33 -7.89 14.16
CA THR A 199 14.59 -8.71 15.38
C THR A 199 14.59 -7.92 16.68
N GLY A 200 14.69 -6.59 16.61
CA GLY A 200 14.72 -5.68 17.76
C GLY A 200 16.09 -5.11 18.12
N ARG A 201 17.06 -5.08 17.19
CA ARG A 201 18.43 -4.56 17.43
C ARG A 201 18.45 -3.14 17.99
N GLN A 202 17.65 -2.26 17.39
CA GLN A 202 17.50 -0.87 17.85
C GLN A 202 16.96 -0.80 19.29
N MET A 203 16.04 -1.70 19.66
CA MET A 203 15.52 -1.77 21.03
C MET A 203 16.58 -2.23 22.02
N MET A 204 17.35 -3.25 21.65
CA MET A 204 18.45 -3.75 22.48
C MET A 204 19.49 -2.66 22.70
N ALA A 205 19.88 -1.92 21.65
CA ALA A 205 20.79 -0.79 21.74
C ALA A 205 20.28 0.30 22.70
N TRP A 206 18.99 0.65 22.58
CA TRP A 206 18.36 1.61 23.48
C TRP A 206 18.36 1.15 24.94
N MET A 207 18.06 -0.12 25.21
CA MET A 207 18.08 -0.67 26.58
C MET A 207 19.48 -0.68 27.19
N ILE A 208 20.50 -1.02 26.39
CA ILE A 208 21.91 -0.94 26.81
C ILE A 208 22.29 0.51 27.12
N HIS A 209 22.00 1.44 26.19
CA HIS A 209 22.26 2.87 26.37
C HIS A 209 21.60 3.42 27.65
N LYS A 210 20.30 3.15 27.84
CA LYS A 210 19.54 3.62 29.01
C LYS A 210 20.14 3.12 30.33
N LYS A 211 20.67 1.91 30.35
CA LYS A 211 21.32 1.34 31.55
C LYS A 211 22.72 1.91 31.77
N ARG A 212 23.45 2.18 30.69
CA ARG A 212 24.84 2.66 30.72
C ARG A 212 24.94 4.17 31.01
N PHE A 213 24.22 5.00 30.27
CA PHE A 213 24.31 6.47 30.34
C PHE A 213 23.08 7.14 30.97
N GLY A 214 22.00 6.38 31.19
CA GLY A 214 20.73 6.90 31.67
C GLY A 214 19.82 7.40 30.55
N ALA A 215 18.53 7.57 30.85
CA ALA A 215 17.52 7.95 29.85
C ALA A 215 17.64 9.39 29.32
N ARG A 216 18.42 10.25 29.97
CA ARG A 216 18.60 11.66 29.57
C ARG A 216 19.84 11.90 28.70
N ALA A 217 20.73 10.91 28.59
CA ALA A 217 21.91 11.01 27.76
C ALA A 217 21.54 10.99 26.27
N PRO A 218 22.36 11.56 25.37
CA PRO A 218 22.04 11.60 23.96
C PRO A 218 22.11 10.19 23.36
N PHE A 219 20.99 9.74 22.79
CA PHE A 219 20.93 8.57 21.94
C PHE A 219 20.61 9.04 20.52
N VAL A 220 21.49 8.77 19.58
CA VAL A 220 21.33 9.22 18.20
C VAL A 220 21.33 8.02 17.27
N ILE A 221 20.33 7.96 16.39
CA ILE A 221 20.07 6.84 15.49
C ILE A 221 20.35 7.32 14.08
N VAL A 222 21.24 6.63 13.37
CA VAL A 222 21.54 6.90 11.95
C VAL A 222 21.56 5.60 11.16
N GLU A 223 21.04 5.63 9.94
CA GLU A 223 21.23 4.51 8.99
C GLU A 223 22.65 4.55 8.40
N GLY A 224 23.21 3.40 8.03
CA GLY A 224 24.53 3.31 7.40
C GLY A 224 24.61 4.16 6.14
N SER A 225 23.56 4.13 5.30
CA SER A 225 23.46 5.00 4.11
C SER A 225 23.36 6.51 4.43
N GLN A 226 22.89 6.89 5.62
CA GLN A 226 22.87 8.29 6.08
C GLN A 226 24.24 8.69 6.61
N LEU A 227 24.90 7.81 7.36
CA LEU A 227 26.26 8.03 7.83
C LEU A 227 27.26 8.13 6.66
N GLU A 228 27.10 7.29 5.63
CA GLU A 228 27.88 7.36 4.39
C GLU A 228 27.75 8.72 3.71
N ARG A 229 26.51 9.23 3.58
CA ARG A 229 26.24 10.55 3.01
C ARG A 229 26.88 11.66 3.85
N TYR A 230 26.74 11.60 5.16
CA TYR A 230 27.34 12.58 6.08
C TYR A 230 28.88 12.62 5.94
N LEU A 231 29.54 11.45 5.91
CA LEU A 231 30.99 11.37 5.77
C LEU A 231 31.47 11.84 4.39
N THR A 232 30.72 11.51 3.34
CA THR A 232 30.99 11.98 1.96
C THR A 232 30.90 13.50 1.85
N GLU A 233 29.88 14.11 2.47
CA GLU A 233 29.72 15.56 2.49
C GLU A 233 30.87 16.24 3.23
N MET A 234 31.28 15.67 4.36
CA MET A 234 32.43 16.14 5.12
C MET A 234 33.74 16.09 4.29
N ASP A 235 33.95 15.05 3.47
CA ASP A 235 35.09 14.97 2.55
C ASP A 235 35.03 16.01 1.42
N ARG A 236 33.84 16.22 0.84
CA ARG A 236 33.65 17.20 -0.24
C ARG A 236 34.01 18.62 0.20
N GLU A 237 33.71 18.97 1.44
CA GLU A 237 33.98 20.30 1.98
C GLU A 237 35.45 20.51 2.32
N LEU A 238 36.10 19.51 2.91
CA LEU A 238 37.55 19.46 3.08
C LEU A 238 38.29 19.67 1.75
N TYR A 239 37.73 19.16 0.64
CA TYR A 239 38.31 19.32 -0.69
C TYR A 239 38.00 20.69 -1.35
N GLN A 240 36.86 21.30 -1.05
CA GLN A 240 36.44 22.59 -1.64
C GLN A 240 37.03 23.81 -0.93
N LEU A 241 37.37 23.66 0.36
CA LEU A 241 38.18 24.61 1.09
C LEU A 241 39.64 24.26 0.82
N ASP A 242 40.24 24.82 -0.24
CA ASP A 242 41.65 24.62 -0.65
C ASP A 242 42.66 25.24 0.36
N CYS A 243 42.31 25.23 1.65
CA CYS A 243 43.05 25.76 2.78
C CYS A 243 43.20 24.61 3.77
N THR A 244 44.44 24.25 4.08
CA THR A 244 44.81 23.44 5.24
C THR A 244 44.37 24.15 6.53
N LEU A 245 43.07 24.07 6.86
CA LEU A 245 42.62 24.34 8.22
C LEU A 245 43.11 23.18 9.09
N PRO A 246 43.66 23.45 10.27
CA PRO A 246 44.00 22.38 11.20
C PRO A 246 42.72 21.58 11.50
N GLU A 247 42.79 20.26 11.36
CA GLU A 247 41.68 19.31 11.59
C GLU A 247 40.98 19.52 12.95
N SER A 248 41.63 20.24 13.88
CA SER A 248 41.12 20.58 15.21
C SER A 248 39.99 21.63 15.25
N GLU A 249 39.74 22.41 14.18
CA GLU A 249 38.70 23.46 14.18
C GLU A 249 37.38 23.06 13.47
N MET A 250 37.31 21.88 12.84
CA MET A 250 36.09 21.37 12.21
C MET A 250 35.04 20.83 13.22
N SER A 251 35.31 20.96 14.52
CA SER A 251 34.67 20.18 15.58
C SER A 251 33.40 20.78 16.17
N ASP A 252 32.97 22.00 15.82
CA ASP A 252 32.11 22.74 16.75
C ASP A 252 30.59 22.62 16.58
N GLY A 253 30.08 21.82 15.63
CA GLY A 253 28.62 21.68 15.41
C GLY A 253 28.05 20.34 14.88
N GLY A 254 28.89 19.33 14.59
CA GLY A 254 28.50 18.13 13.83
C GLY A 254 27.71 17.03 14.55
N LEU A 255 27.39 15.96 13.80
CA LEU A 255 26.75 14.73 14.31
C LEU A 255 27.45 14.18 15.56
N PHE A 256 28.78 14.08 15.53
CA PHE A 256 29.56 13.51 16.63
C PHE A 256 29.47 14.32 17.93
N LYS A 257 29.38 15.66 17.83
CA LYS A 257 29.23 16.55 18.99
C LYS A 257 27.87 16.38 19.68
N MET A 258 26.80 16.09 18.93
CA MET A 258 25.49 15.80 19.53
C MET A 258 25.47 14.55 20.40
N VAL A 259 26.31 13.57 20.06
CA VAL A 259 26.34 12.28 20.73
C VAL A 259 27.33 12.28 21.89
N GLU A 260 28.09 13.35 22.08
CA GLU A 260 28.98 13.48 23.23
C GLU A 260 28.24 13.20 24.54
N GLY A 261 28.81 12.33 25.37
CA GLY A 261 28.22 11.81 26.60
C GLY A 261 27.18 10.71 26.41
N GLY A 262 27.02 10.14 25.21
CA GLY A 262 25.99 9.15 24.91
C GLY A 262 26.35 8.11 23.85
N THR A 263 25.37 7.71 23.02
CA THR A 263 25.52 6.58 22.08
C THR A 263 25.01 6.89 20.67
N LEU A 264 25.87 6.63 19.68
CA LEU A 264 25.54 6.66 18.26
C LEU A 264 25.18 5.24 17.83
N PHE A 265 23.89 4.98 17.62
CA PHE A 265 23.43 3.72 17.04
C PHE A 265 23.46 3.81 15.51
N VAL A 266 24.36 3.04 14.89
CA VAL A 266 24.48 2.97 13.43
C VAL A 266 23.80 1.72 12.92
N GLN A 267 22.62 1.89 12.30
CA GLN A 267 21.87 0.80 11.71
C GLN A 267 22.49 0.37 10.39
N ASP A 268 22.65 -0.94 10.19
CA ASP A 268 23.18 -1.54 8.97
C ASP A 268 24.56 -0.96 8.60
N LEU A 269 25.50 -0.97 9.55
CA LEU A 269 26.85 -0.38 9.46
C LEU A 269 27.66 -0.84 8.24
N HIS A 270 27.45 -2.07 7.77
CA HIS A 270 28.05 -2.63 6.56
C HIS A 270 27.65 -1.90 5.26
N GLU A 271 26.62 -1.03 5.27
CA GLU A 271 26.26 -0.19 4.12
C GLU A 271 27.20 1.03 3.96
N VAL A 272 28.06 1.32 4.93
CA VAL A 272 29.11 2.35 4.86
C VAL A 272 30.29 1.82 4.04
N THR A 273 30.88 2.63 3.16
CA THR A 273 31.98 2.18 2.30
C THR A 273 33.27 1.94 3.09
N ALA A 274 34.13 1.03 2.64
CA ALA A 274 35.41 0.72 3.30
C ALA A 274 36.34 1.95 3.45
N TYR A 275 36.22 2.94 2.57
CA TYR A 275 36.93 4.22 2.69
C TYR A 275 36.45 5.00 3.92
N HIS A 276 35.14 5.20 4.05
CA HIS A 276 34.55 5.92 5.18
C HIS A 276 34.58 5.12 6.49
N GLN A 277 34.60 3.79 6.44
CA GLN A 277 34.82 2.95 7.63
C GLN A 277 36.22 3.18 8.23
N ARG A 278 37.28 3.27 7.41
CA ARG A 278 38.63 3.66 7.89
C ARG A 278 38.65 5.06 8.46
N LYS A 279 37.95 5.99 7.81
CA LYS A 279 37.80 7.36 8.33
C LYS A 279 37.10 7.37 9.69
N LEU A 280 36.02 6.61 9.84
CA LEU A 280 35.34 6.44 11.12
C LEU A 280 36.27 5.85 12.18
N ALA A 281 37.05 4.83 11.83
CA ALA A 281 38.07 4.26 12.74
C ALA A 281 39.09 5.32 13.19
N LYS A 282 39.57 6.18 12.29
CA LYS A 282 40.46 7.30 12.63
C LYS A 282 39.81 8.30 13.59
N ILE A 283 38.53 8.63 13.37
CA ILE A 283 37.77 9.51 14.28
C ILE A 283 37.69 8.89 15.66
N LEU A 284 37.39 7.59 15.76
CA LEU A 284 37.29 6.87 17.04
C LEU A 284 38.64 6.72 17.77
N ARG A 285 39.77 6.71 17.06
CA ARG A 285 41.11 6.70 17.70
C ARG A 285 41.48 8.04 18.35
N SER A 286 40.82 9.14 17.96
CA SER A 286 41.11 10.47 18.51
C SER A 286 40.73 10.53 19.99
N GLU A 287 41.68 10.95 20.85
CA GLU A 287 41.50 11.11 22.31
C GLU A 287 40.37 12.07 22.71
N LYS A 288 39.79 12.80 21.76
CA LYS A 288 38.68 13.75 21.97
C LYS A 288 37.28 13.13 21.86
N THR A 289 37.15 11.84 21.54
CA THR A 289 35.82 11.23 21.38
C THR A 289 35.22 10.79 22.72
N ASN A 290 34.17 11.50 23.16
CA ASN A 290 33.43 11.19 24.39
C ASN A 290 32.06 10.55 24.09
N PHE A 291 31.99 9.60 23.15
CA PHE A 291 30.74 8.89 22.84
C PHE A 291 31.05 7.46 22.40
N VAL A 292 30.06 6.57 22.49
CA VAL A 292 30.20 5.19 22.00
C VAL A 292 29.36 4.91 20.77
N ILE A 293 29.80 3.94 19.98
CA ILE A 293 29.08 3.47 18.80
C ILE A 293 28.48 2.11 19.13
N THR A 294 27.18 1.98 18.91
CA THR A 294 26.53 0.66 18.83
C THR A 294 26.19 0.39 17.36
N GLY A 295 27.00 -0.42 16.71
CA GLY A 295 26.80 -0.83 15.32
C GLY A 295 25.73 -1.93 15.22
N SER A 296 25.03 -1.96 14.09
CA SER A 296 24.07 -3.02 13.77
C SER A 296 24.37 -3.66 12.42
N LEU A 297 24.37 -5.00 12.34
CA LEU A 297 24.47 -5.76 11.09
C LEU A 297 23.18 -6.53 10.76
N ARG A 298 22.79 -6.52 9.48
CA ARG A 298 21.60 -7.22 8.96
C ARG A 298 22.01 -8.58 8.38
N LEU A 299 22.43 -9.49 9.26
CA LEU A 299 22.94 -10.81 8.90
C LEU A 299 22.28 -11.92 9.72
N ALA A 300 22.09 -13.09 9.13
CA ALA A 300 21.73 -14.30 9.86
C ALA A 300 22.94 -14.86 10.62
N GLN A 301 22.71 -15.67 11.66
CA GLN A 301 23.81 -16.24 12.46
C GLN A 301 24.81 -17.05 11.61
N GLU A 302 24.30 -17.75 10.60
CA GLU A 302 25.08 -18.60 9.70
C GLU A 302 25.95 -17.79 8.72
N GLU A 303 25.65 -16.50 8.53
CA GLU A 303 26.38 -15.60 7.63
C GLU A 303 27.56 -14.91 8.32
N ILE A 304 27.75 -15.16 9.62
CA ILE A 304 28.79 -14.50 10.41
C ILE A 304 30.03 -15.39 10.42
N GLY A 305 30.92 -15.10 9.48
CA GLY A 305 32.32 -15.49 9.54
C GLY A 305 33.12 -14.54 10.43
N ASP A 306 34.38 -14.29 10.07
CA ASP A 306 35.21 -13.28 10.73
C ASP A 306 34.67 -11.88 10.44
N LEU A 307 34.58 -11.02 11.47
CA LEU A 307 34.05 -9.67 11.35
C LEU A 307 34.84 -8.82 10.33
N SER A 308 36.13 -9.11 10.19
CA SER A 308 37.04 -8.54 9.19
C SER A 308 36.60 -8.78 7.72
N THR A 309 35.74 -9.78 7.48
CA THR A 309 35.18 -10.06 6.14
C THR A 309 33.97 -9.19 5.80
N ILE A 310 33.35 -8.56 6.81
CA ILE A 310 32.11 -7.77 6.69
C ILE A 310 32.40 -6.28 6.88
N LEU A 311 33.26 -5.95 7.83
CA LEU A 311 33.72 -4.60 8.12
C LEU A 311 35.21 -4.49 7.82
N GLU A 312 35.66 -3.28 7.53
CA GLU A 312 37.07 -2.99 7.35
C GLU A 312 37.86 -3.28 8.63
N GLU A 313 39.08 -3.82 8.48
CA GLU A 313 39.89 -4.36 9.57
C GLU A 313 40.11 -3.35 10.70
N GLU A 314 40.46 -2.09 10.39
CA GLU A 314 40.72 -1.04 11.38
C GLU A 314 39.49 -0.68 12.21
N LEU A 315 38.30 -0.76 11.61
CA LEU A 315 37.03 -0.49 12.30
C LEU A 315 36.57 -1.70 13.11
N SER A 316 36.79 -2.92 12.60
CA SER A 316 36.37 -4.16 13.25
C SER A 316 36.96 -4.34 14.65
N LEU A 317 38.19 -3.85 14.87
CA LEU A 317 38.92 -3.91 16.14
C LEU A 317 38.24 -3.16 17.30
N PHE A 318 37.38 -2.18 17.00
CA PHE A 318 36.64 -1.43 18.02
C PHE A 318 35.48 -2.22 18.62
N PHE A 319 35.02 -3.28 17.95
CA PHE A 319 33.82 -4.03 18.34
C PHE A 319 34.17 -5.35 19.02
N GLN A 320 34.78 -5.27 20.21
CA GLN A 320 35.18 -6.47 20.99
C GLN A 320 33.99 -7.24 21.56
N HIS A 321 32.85 -6.55 21.77
CA HIS A 321 31.65 -7.14 22.32
C HIS A 321 30.54 -7.18 21.29
N THR A 322 30.09 -8.40 20.99
CA THR A 322 29.03 -8.63 20.00
C THR A 322 27.87 -9.42 20.60
N TYR A 323 26.65 -9.16 20.11
CA TYR A 323 25.46 -9.89 20.57
C TYR A 323 24.51 -10.22 19.42
N PHE A 324 24.12 -11.50 19.36
CA PHE A 324 23.18 -12.02 18.38
C PHE A 324 21.73 -11.89 18.85
N LEU A 325 20.87 -11.31 18.00
CA LEU A 325 19.42 -11.36 18.21
C LEU A 325 18.78 -12.43 17.31
N PRO A 326 18.28 -13.55 17.89
CA PRO A 326 17.69 -14.62 17.11
C PRO A 326 16.37 -14.19 16.45
N ALA A 327 16.16 -14.69 15.24
CA ALA A 327 14.94 -14.49 14.48
C ALA A 327 13.71 -15.00 15.26
N LEU A 328 12.56 -14.36 15.12
CA LEU A 328 11.35 -14.71 15.86
C LEU A 328 10.92 -16.17 15.62
N ARG A 329 11.21 -16.71 14.43
CA ARG A 329 10.94 -18.12 14.09
C ARG A 329 11.74 -19.14 14.91
N GLN A 330 12.93 -18.76 15.40
CA GLN A 330 13.76 -19.60 16.27
C GLN A 330 13.27 -19.57 17.73
N ARG A 331 12.49 -18.54 18.10
CA ARG A 331 11.97 -18.31 19.45
C ARG A 331 10.46 -18.14 19.53
N LYS A 332 9.70 -18.90 18.73
CA LYS A 332 8.21 -18.84 18.71
C LYS A 332 7.54 -19.09 20.06
N ARG A 333 8.23 -19.72 21.02
CA ARG A 333 7.72 -19.90 22.40
C ARG A 333 7.52 -18.57 23.14
N ASP A 334 8.21 -17.53 22.72
CA ASP A 334 8.11 -16.19 23.31
C ASP A 334 6.88 -15.42 22.81
N LEU A 335 6.24 -15.90 21.75
CA LEU A 335 5.23 -15.16 21.01
C LEU A 335 3.99 -14.80 21.85
N PRO A 336 3.43 -15.66 22.71
CA PRO A 336 2.34 -15.27 23.61
C PRO A 336 2.72 -14.11 24.55
N PHE A 337 3.94 -14.11 25.07
CA PHE A 337 4.45 -13.07 25.98
C PHE A 337 4.71 -11.75 25.23
N LEU A 338 5.29 -11.82 24.04
CA LEU A 338 5.46 -10.67 23.14
C LEU A 338 4.11 -10.02 22.83
N VAL A 339 3.12 -10.84 22.45
CA VAL A 339 1.77 -10.36 22.12
C VAL A 339 1.11 -9.68 23.31
N GLN A 340 1.17 -10.31 24.48
CA GLN A 340 0.60 -9.75 25.71
C GLN A 340 1.28 -8.42 26.08
N GLY A 341 2.61 -8.37 26.09
CA GLY A 341 3.36 -7.14 26.41
C GLY A 341 3.06 -5.98 25.46
N ILE A 342 3.00 -6.26 24.15
CA ILE A 342 2.61 -5.26 23.15
C ILE A 342 1.18 -4.75 23.41
N LEU A 343 0.24 -5.65 23.72
CA LEU A 343 -1.15 -5.28 23.98
C LEU A 343 -1.31 -4.45 25.24
N GLU A 344 -0.63 -4.81 26.32
CA GLU A 344 -0.62 -4.07 27.60
C GLU A 344 -0.07 -2.65 27.41
N GLU A 345 1.03 -2.50 26.67
CA GLU A 345 1.61 -1.19 26.38
C GLU A 345 0.69 -0.33 25.51
N LEU A 346 0.10 -0.91 24.45
CA LEU A 346 -0.87 -0.22 23.61
C LEU A 346 -2.13 0.18 24.40
N ALA A 347 -2.60 -0.69 25.30
CA ALA A 347 -3.72 -0.47 26.20
C ALA A 347 -3.45 0.71 27.15
N GLN A 348 -2.27 0.74 27.76
CA GLN A 348 -1.83 1.83 28.61
C GLN A 348 -1.77 3.17 27.86
N ARG A 349 -1.17 3.18 26.66
CA ARG A 349 -1.07 4.39 25.82
C ARG A 349 -2.42 4.95 25.39
N GLN A 350 -3.40 4.07 25.14
CA GLN A 350 -4.76 4.46 24.75
C GLN A 350 -5.75 4.51 25.91
N GLN A 351 -5.28 4.39 27.16
CA GLN A 351 -6.11 4.41 28.36
C GLN A 351 -7.31 3.44 28.29
N ARG A 352 -7.07 2.21 27.82
CA ARG A 352 -8.09 1.16 27.71
C ARG A 352 -7.59 -0.16 28.29
N VAL A 353 -8.50 -1.10 28.50
CA VAL A 353 -8.14 -2.46 28.95
C VAL A 353 -7.53 -3.25 27.79
N ALA A 354 -6.47 -4.01 28.08
CA ALA A 354 -5.84 -4.88 27.09
C ALA A 354 -6.82 -6.00 26.68
N PRO A 355 -7.13 -6.15 25.37
CA PRO A 355 -8.03 -7.20 24.92
C PRO A 355 -7.36 -8.58 25.05
N THR A 356 -8.16 -9.59 25.38
CA THR A 356 -7.68 -10.97 25.40
C THR A 356 -7.47 -11.51 23.98
N VAL A 357 -6.47 -12.36 23.76
CA VAL A 357 -6.26 -12.99 22.45
C VAL A 357 -6.82 -14.40 22.47
N SER A 358 -7.69 -14.72 21.52
CA SER A 358 -8.23 -16.08 21.39
C SER A 358 -7.11 -17.10 21.16
N ASN A 359 -7.28 -18.33 21.68
CA ASN A 359 -6.29 -19.40 21.52
C ASN A 359 -5.97 -19.68 20.04
N GLU A 360 -6.94 -19.50 19.14
CA GLU A 360 -6.76 -19.72 17.72
C GLU A 360 -6.09 -18.55 17.01
N ALA A 361 -6.30 -17.32 17.45
CA ALA A 361 -5.47 -16.21 17.00
C ALA A 361 -4.01 -16.44 17.41
N ILE A 362 -3.75 -16.93 18.63
CA ILE A 362 -2.40 -17.33 19.06
C ILE A 362 -1.85 -18.48 18.19
N LYS A 363 -2.62 -19.54 17.94
CA LYS A 363 -2.20 -20.63 17.03
C LYS A 363 -1.88 -20.13 15.62
N LEU A 364 -2.68 -19.20 15.11
CA LEU A 364 -2.44 -18.59 13.80
C LEU A 364 -1.14 -17.78 13.81
N LEU A 365 -0.93 -16.94 14.82
CA LEU A 365 0.30 -16.18 15.05
C LEU A 365 1.52 -17.11 15.17
N LEU A 366 1.41 -18.24 15.85
CA LEU A 366 2.47 -19.26 15.97
C LEU A 366 2.74 -19.98 14.64
N SER A 367 1.72 -20.17 13.80
CA SER A 367 1.87 -20.82 12.49
C SER A 367 2.63 -19.95 11.48
N HIS A 368 2.59 -18.63 11.63
CA HIS A 368 3.28 -17.69 10.75
C HIS A 368 4.81 -17.75 10.90
N SER A 369 5.57 -17.52 9.82
CA SER A 369 7.03 -17.68 9.82
C SER A 369 7.82 -16.40 10.11
N TYR A 370 7.24 -15.22 9.87
CA TYR A 370 7.83 -13.90 10.13
C TYR A 370 9.16 -13.59 9.40
N HIS A 371 9.39 -14.21 8.24
CA HIS A 371 10.62 -13.97 7.46
C HIS A 371 10.80 -12.53 6.97
N GLN A 372 9.73 -11.71 6.92
CA GLN A 372 9.79 -10.38 6.33
C GLN A 372 10.11 -9.28 7.36
N GLY A 373 9.70 -9.44 8.61
CA GLY A 373 9.91 -8.38 9.62
C GLY A 373 9.96 -8.83 11.06
N ASN A 374 10.07 -10.13 11.36
CA ASN A 374 10.28 -10.65 12.73
C ASN A 374 9.33 -10.01 13.78
N VAL A 375 9.88 -9.37 14.81
CA VAL A 375 9.12 -8.73 15.90
C VAL A 375 8.43 -7.45 15.43
N THR A 376 9.03 -6.71 14.50
CA THR A 376 8.40 -5.52 13.88
C THR A 376 7.11 -5.89 13.14
N GLU A 377 7.14 -6.98 12.37
CA GLU A 377 5.95 -7.50 11.70
C GLU A 377 4.88 -7.93 12.71
N LEU A 378 5.28 -8.66 13.77
CA LEU A 378 4.37 -9.04 14.86
C LEU A 378 3.71 -7.80 15.48
N ALA A 379 4.49 -6.79 15.86
CA ALA A 379 3.99 -5.57 16.48
C ALA A 379 2.97 -4.85 15.58
N GLN A 380 3.24 -4.72 14.28
CA GLN A 380 2.29 -4.12 13.33
C GLN A 380 0.98 -4.92 13.21
N VAL A 381 1.08 -6.26 13.20
CA VAL A 381 -0.10 -7.14 13.16
C VAL A 381 -0.94 -6.98 14.43
N ILE A 382 -0.29 -6.97 15.60
CA ILE A 382 -0.97 -6.83 16.89
C ILE A 382 -1.55 -5.43 17.09
N GLU A 383 -0.82 -4.38 16.73
CA GLU A 383 -1.31 -3.00 16.79
C GLU A 383 -2.56 -2.83 15.93
N ARG A 384 -2.56 -3.37 14.71
CA ARG A 384 -3.76 -3.36 13.87
C ARG A 384 -4.88 -4.18 14.46
N ALA A 385 -4.60 -5.39 14.93
CA ALA A 385 -5.63 -6.25 15.54
C ALA A 385 -6.25 -5.60 16.78
N PHE A 386 -5.44 -4.93 17.59
CA PHE A 386 -5.84 -4.12 18.72
C PHE A 386 -6.78 -2.99 18.27
N LEU A 387 -6.44 -2.24 17.22
CA LEU A 387 -7.30 -1.20 16.67
C LEU A 387 -8.59 -1.75 16.06
N LEU A 388 -8.58 -2.94 15.46
CA LEU A 388 -9.74 -3.57 14.83
C LEU A 388 -10.70 -4.26 15.81
N ALA A 389 -10.19 -4.74 16.94
CA ALA A 389 -11.01 -5.38 17.96
C ALA A 389 -11.99 -4.38 18.59
N ASP A 390 -13.16 -4.89 18.98
CA ASP A 390 -14.21 -4.14 19.69
C ASP A 390 -13.91 -4.01 21.20
N GLY A 391 -12.65 -4.27 21.61
CA GLY A 391 -12.12 -3.97 22.95
C GLY A 391 -12.00 -5.16 23.91
N THR A 392 -12.74 -6.25 23.70
CA THR A 392 -12.76 -7.40 24.63
C THR A 392 -11.85 -8.54 24.20
N SER A 393 -11.88 -8.90 22.91
CA SER A 393 -11.09 -10.01 22.37
C SER A 393 -10.54 -9.76 20.97
N ILE A 394 -9.35 -10.29 20.72
CA ILE A 394 -8.72 -10.41 19.40
C ILE A 394 -8.92 -11.83 18.89
N ASP A 395 -9.90 -11.97 17.99
CA ASP A 395 -10.15 -13.17 17.21
C ASP A 395 -9.32 -13.27 15.92
N VAL A 396 -9.28 -14.47 15.33
CA VAL A 396 -8.61 -14.78 14.04
C VAL A 396 -8.93 -13.77 12.92
N GLU A 397 -10.14 -13.21 12.92
CA GLU A 397 -10.58 -12.26 11.88
C GLU A 397 -9.98 -10.85 12.01
N HIS A 398 -9.32 -10.54 13.13
CA HIS A 398 -8.60 -9.29 13.33
C HIS A 398 -7.11 -9.43 12.98
N VAL A 399 -6.61 -10.66 12.84
CA VAL A 399 -5.21 -10.96 12.58
C VAL A 399 -5.00 -11.17 11.09
N PHE A 400 -4.36 -10.20 10.44
CA PHE A 400 -4.08 -10.22 9.00
C PHE A 400 -2.58 -10.33 8.73
N PHE A 401 -2.16 -11.42 8.08
CA PHE A 401 -0.77 -11.64 7.66
C PHE A 401 -0.55 -11.35 6.17
N GLY A 402 0.73 -11.13 5.83
CA GLY A 402 1.21 -11.14 4.45
C GLY A 402 1.12 -9.79 3.72
N PRO A 403 1.60 -9.75 2.47
CA PRO A 403 1.59 -8.53 1.68
C PRO A 403 0.15 -8.04 1.47
N THR A 404 -0.01 -6.73 1.44
CA THR A 404 -1.26 -6.10 1.06
C THR A 404 -1.63 -6.45 -0.39
N ALA A 405 -2.91 -6.26 -0.73
CA ALA A 405 -3.38 -6.48 -2.10
C ALA A 405 -2.55 -5.62 -3.07
N LYS A 406 -1.70 -6.23 -3.91
CA LYS A 406 -0.90 -5.47 -4.88
C LYS A 406 -1.82 -4.84 -5.91
N LYS A 407 -1.65 -3.54 -6.14
CA LYS A 407 -2.31 -2.84 -7.24
C LYS A 407 -1.92 -3.50 -8.55
N SER A 408 -2.92 -3.98 -9.26
CA SER A 408 -2.73 -4.81 -10.44
C SER A 408 -2.92 -3.91 -11.66
N GLY A 409 -1.84 -3.61 -12.41
CA GLY A 409 -1.90 -2.66 -13.53
C GLY A 409 -2.94 -3.03 -14.61
N GLY A 410 -3.42 -2.06 -15.39
CA GLY A 410 -4.47 -2.29 -16.39
C GLY A 410 -5.90 -2.36 -15.81
N THR A 411 -6.18 -1.52 -14.81
CA THR A 411 -7.52 -1.36 -14.22
C THR A 411 -7.99 0.08 -14.32
N PHE A 412 -9.29 0.29 -14.51
CA PHE A 412 -9.90 1.62 -14.52
C PHE A 412 -10.75 1.82 -13.26
N ASN A 413 -10.41 2.80 -12.43
CA ASN A 413 -11.14 3.08 -11.20
C ASN A 413 -12.42 3.87 -11.51
N LEU A 414 -13.58 3.26 -11.34
CA LEU A 414 -14.91 3.87 -11.54
C LEU A 414 -15.17 5.05 -10.60
N LEU A 415 -14.50 5.11 -9.43
CA LEU A 415 -14.62 6.24 -8.51
C LEU A 415 -13.88 7.50 -8.99
N SER A 416 -13.10 7.42 -10.06
CA SER A 416 -12.55 8.60 -10.73
C SER A 416 -13.64 9.45 -11.40
N ILE A 417 -14.77 8.84 -11.77
CA ILE A 417 -15.91 9.53 -12.39
C ILE A 417 -16.74 10.23 -11.30
N PRO A 418 -16.86 11.57 -11.29
CA PRO A 418 -17.44 12.31 -10.17
C PRO A 418 -18.89 11.95 -9.84
N PHE A 419 -19.73 11.78 -10.87
CA PHE A 419 -21.13 11.39 -10.69
C PHE A 419 -21.27 10.01 -10.05
N LEU A 420 -20.49 9.02 -10.52
CA LEU A 420 -20.48 7.68 -9.94
C LEU A 420 -19.97 7.69 -8.51
N ARG A 421 -18.87 8.41 -8.23
CA ARG A 421 -18.33 8.58 -6.88
C ARG A 421 -19.38 9.14 -5.92
N LYS A 422 -20.09 10.20 -6.32
CA LYS A 422 -21.14 10.82 -5.50
C LYS A 422 -22.30 9.84 -5.25
N SER A 423 -22.78 9.16 -6.30
CA SER A 423 -23.89 8.20 -6.19
C SER A 423 -23.55 7.01 -5.30
N LEU A 424 -22.37 6.40 -5.49
CA LEU A 424 -21.91 5.25 -4.71
C LEU A 424 -21.62 5.60 -3.25
N LYS A 425 -21.09 6.80 -2.96
CA LYS A 425 -20.90 7.29 -1.58
C LYS A 425 -22.23 7.56 -0.88
N GLN A 426 -23.22 8.13 -1.58
CA GLN A 426 -24.54 8.35 -1.00
C GLN A 426 -25.26 7.03 -0.70
N GLY A 427 -25.17 6.06 -1.60
CA GLY A 427 -25.71 4.71 -1.40
C GLY A 427 -27.25 4.62 -1.37
N LYS A 428 -27.98 5.73 -1.61
CA LYS A 428 -29.46 5.76 -1.58
C LYS A 428 -30.09 4.79 -2.59
N GLY A 429 -29.59 4.78 -3.83
CA GLY A 429 -30.08 3.87 -4.87
C GLY A 429 -29.84 2.40 -4.53
N LEU A 430 -28.66 2.09 -3.99
CA LEU A 430 -28.32 0.73 -3.54
C LEU A 430 -29.25 0.26 -2.42
N LEU A 431 -29.53 1.14 -1.44
CA LEU A 431 -30.42 0.84 -0.34
C LEU A 431 -31.87 0.66 -0.81
N LEU A 432 -32.37 1.57 -1.66
CA LEU A 432 -33.72 1.48 -2.22
C LEU A 432 -33.90 0.16 -2.98
N LEU A 433 -32.97 -0.18 -3.88
CA LEU A 433 -33.03 -1.41 -4.66
C LEU A 433 -33.02 -2.66 -3.76
N LYS A 434 -32.19 -2.65 -2.71
CA LYS A 434 -32.12 -3.74 -1.74
C LYS A 434 -33.43 -3.93 -0.97
N GLU A 435 -34.07 -2.85 -0.54
CA GLU A 435 -35.36 -2.90 0.16
C GLU A 435 -36.49 -3.34 -0.78
N THR A 436 -36.52 -2.84 -2.03
CA THR A 436 -37.50 -3.26 -3.04
C THR A 436 -37.38 -4.75 -3.37
N ILE A 437 -36.17 -5.27 -3.58
CA ILE A 437 -35.96 -6.69 -3.86
C ILE A 437 -36.37 -7.56 -2.66
N ALA A 438 -36.07 -7.11 -1.43
CA ALA A 438 -36.51 -7.82 -0.24
C ALA A 438 -38.05 -7.86 -0.14
N PHE A 439 -38.73 -6.75 -0.42
CA PHE A 439 -40.20 -6.69 -0.45
C PHE A 439 -40.79 -7.65 -1.49
N LEU A 440 -40.28 -7.62 -2.73
CA LEU A 440 -40.71 -8.51 -3.80
C LEU A 440 -40.48 -9.99 -3.44
N PHE A 441 -39.37 -10.31 -2.78
CA PHE A 441 -39.11 -11.67 -2.31
C PHE A 441 -40.12 -12.17 -1.27
N PHE A 442 -40.53 -11.32 -0.33
CA PHE A 442 -41.56 -11.70 0.64
C PHE A 442 -42.93 -11.86 -0.03
N GLY A 443 -43.25 -11.03 -1.03
CA GLY A 443 -44.43 -11.22 -1.88
C GLY A 443 -44.39 -12.56 -2.61
N LEU A 444 -43.27 -12.90 -3.26
CA LEU A 444 -43.05 -14.20 -3.90
C LEU A 444 -43.23 -15.35 -2.90
N LEU A 445 -42.60 -15.27 -1.73
CA LEU A 445 -42.67 -16.32 -0.70
C LEU A 445 -44.11 -16.54 -0.22
N PHE A 446 -44.86 -15.45 0.01
CA PHE A 446 -46.26 -15.51 0.38
C PHE A 446 -47.09 -16.22 -0.70
N LEU A 447 -46.90 -15.87 -1.98
CA LEU A 447 -47.62 -16.49 -3.09
C LEU A 447 -47.30 -17.98 -3.23
N LEU A 448 -46.03 -18.37 -3.14
CA LEU A 448 -45.62 -19.77 -3.25
C LEU A 448 -46.21 -20.65 -2.13
N LEU A 449 -46.35 -20.11 -0.91
CA LEU A 449 -46.85 -20.86 0.25
C LEU A 449 -48.37 -20.84 0.36
N MET A 450 -49.01 -19.70 0.09
CA MET A 450 -50.44 -19.49 0.36
C MET A 450 -51.32 -19.58 -0.89
N GLN A 451 -50.76 -19.31 -2.08
CA GLN A 451 -51.51 -19.24 -3.36
C GLN A 451 -50.70 -19.87 -4.51
N PRO A 452 -50.29 -21.15 -4.42
CA PRO A 452 -49.39 -21.79 -5.39
C PRO A 452 -49.95 -21.79 -6.82
N ASP A 453 -51.25 -22.04 -6.99
CA ASP A 453 -51.89 -22.06 -8.31
C ASP A 453 -51.85 -20.68 -8.99
N TRP A 454 -52.01 -19.62 -8.20
CA TRP A 454 -51.93 -18.26 -8.71
C TRP A 454 -50.51 -17.90 -9.11
N ALA A 455 -49.51 -18.32 -8.34
CA ALA A 455 -48.10 -18.10 -8.65
C ALA A 455 -47.69 -18.74 -9.98
N VAL A 456 -48.24 -19.92 -10.30
CA VAL A 456 -48.03 -20.59 -11.59
C VAL A 456 -48.76 -19.84 -12.71
N LYS A 457 -50.06 -19.56 -12.55
CA LYS A 457 -50.89 -18.88 -13.57
C LYS A 457 -50.36 -17.51 -13.98
N THR A 458 -49.84 -16.74 -13.02
CA THR A 458 -49.29 -15.41 -13.26
C THR A 458 -47.85 -15.41 -13.79
N GLY A 459 -47.24 -16.60 -13.93
CA GLY A 459 -45.83 -16.73 -14.31
C GLY A 459 -44.85 -16.25 -13.24
N VAL A 460 -45.30 -15.85 -12.04
CA VAL A 460 -44.43 -15.44 -10.93
C VAL A 460 -43.52 -16.58 -10.49
N PHE A 461 -44.01 -17.83 -10.53
CA PHE A 461 -43.19 -19.00 -10.27
C PHE A 461 -42.05 -19.18 -11.30
N LEU A 462 -42.28 -18.78 -12.56
CA LEU A 462 -41.27 -18.81 -13.61
C LEU A 462 -40.06 -17.93 -13.26
N PHE A 463 -40.28 -16.81 -12.55
CA PHE A 463 -39.18 -15.95 -12.14
C PHE A 463 -38.22 -16.67 -11.18
N ALA A 464 -38.72 -17.57 -10.31
CA ALA A 464 -37.89 -18.23 -9.30
C ALA A 464 -36.81 -19.15 -9.91
N TRP A 465 -37.17 -19.92 -10.93
CA TRP A 465 -36.27 -20.92 -11.53
C TRP A 465 -35.94 -20.65 -13.00
N GLY A 466 -36.91 -20.18 -13.79
CA GLY A 466 -36.75 -19.95 -15.22
C GLY A 466 -35.96 -18.69 -15.57
N LEU A 467 -36.17 -17.57 -14.86
CA LEU A 467 -35.46 -16.31 -15.16
C LEU A 467 -34.29 -16.02 -14.21
N TRP A 468 -34.48 -16.23 -12.91
CA TRP A 468 -33.51 -15.82 -11.90
C TRP A 468 -32.19 -16.61 -11.96
N TRP A 469 -32.25 -17.93 -12.14
CA TRP A 469 -31.03 -18.76 -12.17
C TRP A 469 -30.15 -18.41 -13.37
N PRO A 470 -30.64 -18.44 -14.64
CA PRO A 470 -29.80 -18.08 -15.79
C PRO A 470 -29.21 -16.68 -15.67
N LEU A 471 -29.98 -15.74 -15.10
CA LEU A 471 -29.50 -14.39 -14.84
C LEU A 471 -28.32 -14.37 -13.85
N LEU A 472 -28.41 -15.11 -12.75
CA LEU A 472 -27.30 -15.27 -11.81
C LEU A 472 -26.08 -15.93 -12.47
N ALA A 473 -26.30 -16.99 -13.27
CA ALA A 473 -25.23 -17.71 -13.97
C ALA A 473 -24.44 -16.79 -14.90
N LEU A 474 -25.15 -16.01 -15.71
CA LEU A 474 -24.59 -15.19 -16.77
C LEU A 474 -24.00 -13.88 -16.25
N LEU A 475 -24.64 -13.26 -15.24
CA LEU A 475 -24.21 -11.96 -14.73
C LEU A 475 -23.19 -12.04 -13.59
N SER A 476 -23.10 -13.15 -12.85
CA SER A 476 -22.09 -13.27 -11.77
C SER A 476 -20.64 -13.20 -12.27
N PRO A 477 -20.28 -13.78 -13.43
CA PRO A 477 -18.97 -13.59 -14.07
C PRO A 477 -18.71 -12.17 -14.58
N ILE A 478 -19.68 -11.24 -14.52
CA ILE A 478 -19.55 -9.86 -15.00
C ILE A 478 -19.55 -8.91 -13.79
N LEU A 479 -20.62 -8.98 -12.99
CA LEU A 479 -20.91 -8.09 -11.88
C LEU A 479 -20.32 -8.58 -10.54
N GLY A 480 -19.67 -9.74 -10.54
CA GLY A 480 -19.11 -10.36 -9.34
C GLY A 480 -20.21 -10.81 -8.38
N ARG A 481 -19.93 -10.68 -7.09
CA ARG A 481 -20.83 -11.17 -6.02
C ARG A 481 -21.88 -10.13 -5.59
N ILE A 482 -22.17 -9.13 -6.42
CA ILE A 482 -23.10 -8.03 -6.09
C ILE A 482 -24.51 -8.52 -5.76
N TRP A 483 -24.93 -9.64 -6.35
CA TRP A 483 -26.22 -10.29 -6.04
C TRP A 483 -26.37 -10.65 -4.56
N CYS A 484 -25.29 -11.00 -3.88
CA CYS A 484 -25.32 -11.27 -2.44
C CYS A 484 -25.54 -10.00 -1.60
N THR A 485 -25.37 -8.80 -2.17
CA THR A 485 -25.73 -7.52 -1.53
C THR A 485 -27.23 -7.25 -1.62
N PHE A 486 -27.85 -7.57 -2.76
CA PHE A 486 -29.30 -7.44 -2.97
C PHE A 486 -30.11 -8.63 -2.46
N CYS A 487 -29.44 -9.72 -2.09
CA CYS A 487 -30.06 -10.93 -1.59
C CYS A 487 -30.99 -10.63 -0.40
N PRO A 488 -32.28 -11.00 -0.46
CA PRO A 488 -33.25 -10.80 0.62
C PRO A 488 -32.77 -11.36 1.95
N VAL A 489 -32.13 -12.53 1.94
CA VAL A 489 -31.55 -13.16 3.14
C VAL A 489 -30.53 -12.22 3.80
N SER A 490 -29.63 -11.60 3.02
CA SER A 490 -28.66 -10.63 3.53
C SER A 490 -29.36 -9.40 4.13
N THR A 491 -30.44 -8.91 3.52
CA THR A 491 -31.23 -7.78 4.05
C THR A 491 -31.87 -8.11 5.39
N VAL A 492 -32.47 -9.30 5.50
CA VAL A 492 -33.11 -9.78 6.73
C VAL A 492 -32.08 -9.94 7.84
N MET A 493 -30.92 -10.55 7.55
CA MET A 493 -29.85 -10.69 8.54
C MET A 493 -29.41 -9.34 9.12
N GLU A 494 -29.24 -8.31 8.28
CA GLU A 494 -28.85 -6.97 8.74
C GLU A 494 -29.92 -6.34 9.66
N LYS A 495 -31.21 -6.49 9.30
CA LYS A 495 -32.32 -6.01 10.14
C LYS A 495 -32.40 -6.77 11.47
N VAL A 496 -32.29 -8.10 11.44
CA VAL A 496 -32.30 -8.95 12.65
C VAL A 496 -31.15 -8.59 13.58
N GLN A 497 -29.94 -8.41 13.04
CA GLN A 497 -28.77 -8.05 13.83
C GLN A 497 -28.85 -6.68 14.50
N ARG A 498 -29.61 -5.73 13.94
CA ARG A 498 -29.90 -4.45 14.61
C ARG A 498 -30.87 -4.58 15.77
N ILE A 499 -31.73 -5.60 15.76
CA ILE A 499 -32.74 -5.83 16.81
C ILE A 499 -32.14 -6.70 17.92
N LYS A 500 -31.58 -7.85 17.57
CA LYS A 500 -31.07 -8.84 18.52
C LYS A 500 -29.93 -9.65 17.89
N SER A 501 -28.74 -9.58 18.50
CA SER A 501 -27.63 -10.49 18.20
C SER A 501 -26.81 -10.74 19.46
N TYR A 502 -26.33 -11.97 19.62
CA TYR A 502 -25.39 -12.35 20.67
C TYR A 502 -23.95 -12.01 20.34
N HIS A 503 -23.68 -11.54 19.11
CA HIS A 503 -22.36 -11.14 18.63
C HIS A 503 -21.26 -12.17 18.94
N ARG A 504 -21.57 -13.47 18.86
CA ARG A 504 -20.55 -14.50 19.05
C ARG A 504 -19.71 -14.65 17.77
N PRO A 505 -18.38 -14.76 17.84
CA PRO A 505 -17.59 -15.08 16.67
C PRO A 505 -17.98 -16.48 16.13
N ALA A 506 -18.01 -16.64 14.81
CA ALA A 506 -18.26 -17.95 14.20
C ALA A 506 -17.19 -18.97 14.66
N PRO A 507 -17.59 -20.21 15.00
CA PRO A 507 -16.70 -21.19 15.60
C PRO A 507 -15.64 -21.63 14.60
N ILE A 508 -14.51 -22.10 15.12
CA ILE A 508 -13.32 -22.36 14.29
C ILE A 508 -13.56 -23.51 13.32
N TRP A 509 -14.28 -24.56 13.72
CA TRP A 509 -14.61 -25.66 12.83
C TRP A 509 -15.46 -25.19 11.64
N LEU A 510 -16.38 -24.25 11.85
CA LEU A 510 -17.19 -23.64 10.79
C LEU A 510 -16.32 -22.83 9.84
N LYS A 511 -15.39 -22.02 10.37
CA LYS A 511 -14.43 -21.28 9.54
C LYS A 511 -13.53 -22.23 8.74
N LYS A 512 -13.03 -23.30 9.38
CA LYS A 512 -12.04 -24.25 8.83
C LYS A 512 -12.59 -25.12 7.72
N TYR A 513 -13.83 -25.57 7.86
CA TYR A 513 -14.48 -26.52 6.94
C TYR A 513 -15.65 -25.88 6.17
N ASP A 514 -15.67 -24.55 6.08
CA ASP A 514 -16.70 -23.80 5.36
C ASP A 514 -16.91 -24.31 3.93
N TYR A 515 -15.83 -24.54 3.19
CA TYR A 515 -15.89 -25.06 1.82
C TYR A 515 -16.54 -26.44 1.74
N LEU A 516 -16.36 -27.33 2.73
CA LEU A 516 -17.03 -28.65 2.74
C LEU A 516 -18.52 -28.51 3.03
N LEU A 517 -18.89 -27.65 3.98
CA LEU A 517 -20.29 -27.40 4.33
C LEU A 517 -21.03 -26.76 3.15
N VAL A 518 -20.44 -25.75 2.53
CA VAL A 518 -20.95 -25.09 1.33
C VAL A 518 -21.08 -26.09 0.17
N THR A 519 -20.08 -26.95 -0.05
CA THR A 519 -20.15 -28.02 -1.07
C THR A 519 -21.27 -29.00 -0.76
N GLY A 520 -21.32 -29.54 0.45
CA GLY A 520 -22.33 -30.52 0.87
C GLY A 520 -23.76 -29.97 0.78
N PHE A 521 -23.99 -28.75 1.25
CA PHE A 521 -25.30 -28.10 1.13
C PHE A 521 -25.68 -27.82 -0.32
N PHE A 522 -24.74 -27.42 -1.17
CA PHE A 522 -25.02 -27.22 -2.59
C PHE A 522 -25.41 -28.55 -3.25
N LEU A 523 -24.62 -29.61 -3.04
CA LEU A 523 -24.89 -30.94 -3.58
C LEU A 523 -26.23 -31.49 -3.08
N PHE A 524 -26.52 -31.35 -1.80
CA PHE A 524 -27.77 -31.82 -1.21
C PHE A 524 -28.99 -31.08 -1.76
N ILE A 525 -28.96 -29.74 -1.77
CA ILE A 525 -30.09 -28.94 -2.28
C ILE A 525 -30.32 -29.23 -3.75
N PHE A 526 -29.26 -29.31 -4.55
CA PHE A 526 -29.37 -29.59 -5.98
C PHE A 526 -29.88 -31.01 -6.24
N TRP A 527 -29.41 -32.00 -5.47
CA TRP A 527 -29.93 -33.37 -5.55
C TRP A 527 -31.43 -33.43 -5.20
N VAL A 528 -31.86 -32.75 -4.14
CA VAL A 528 -33.29 -32.65 -3.77
C VAL A 528 -34.08 -31.94 -4.87
N GLU A 529 -33.55 -30.84 -5.41
CA GLU A 529 -34.20 -30.07 -6.49
C GLU A 529 -34.50 -30.95 -7.70
N VAL A 530 -33.52 -31.77 -8.09
CA VAL A 530 -33.61 -32.68 -9.24
C VAL A 530 -34.52 -33.87 -8.95
N THR A 531 -34.33 -34.55 -7.82
CA THR A 531 -35.06 -35.79 -7.50
C THR A 531 -36.53 -35.56 -7.18
N PHE A 532 -36.87 -34.44 -6.57
CA PHE A 532 -38.25 -34.09 -6.19
C PHE A 532 -38.90 -33.06 -7.11
N ALA A 533 -38.26 -32.77 -8.26
CA ALA A 533 -38.80 -31.85 -9.26
C ALA A 533 -39.29 -30.52 -8.67
N PHE A 534 -38.51 -29.90 -7.77
CA PHE A 534 -38.90 -28.67 -7.06
C PHE A 534 -39.29 -27.53 -8.03
N ARG A 535 -38.75 -27.56 -9.24
CA ARG A 535 -39.03 -26.64 -10.35
C ARG A 535 -40.46 -26.70 -10.88
N HIS A 536 -41.20 -27.76 -10.60
CA HIS A 536 -42.59 -27.94 -11.01
C HIS A 536 -43.56 -27.78 -9.84
N HIS A 537 -43.06 -27.78 -8.60
CA HIS A 537 -43.86 -27.69 -7.38
C HIS A 537 -43.62 -26.36 -6.62
N PRO A 538 -44.51 -25.35 -6.79
CA PRO A 538 -44.34 -24.03 -6.18
C PRO A 538 -44.27 -24.08 -4.65
N LEU A 539 -45.06 -24.94 -4.00
CA LEU A 539 -45.06 -25.12 -2.54
C LEU A 539 -43.70 -25.60 -2.03
N PHE A 540 -43.08 -26.59 -2.68
CA PHE A 540 -41.77 -27.11 -2.28
C PHE A 540 -40.68 -26.06 -2.42
N THR A 541 -40.73 -25.27 -3.51
CA THR A 541 -39.85 -24.11 -3.66
C THR A 541 -40.05 -23.10 -2.53
N GLY A 542 -41.30 -22.78 -2.17
CA GLY A 542 -41.61 -21.89 -1.04
C GLY A 542 -41.07 -22.39 0.30
N LEU A 543 -41.26 -23.68 0.60
CA LEU A 543 -40.77 -24.32 1.82
C LEU A 543 -39.24 -24.32 1.90
N LEU A 544 -38.55 -24.59 0.79
CA LEU A 544 -37.09 -24.52 0.73
C LEU A 544 -36.58 -23.10 1.01
N LEU A 545 -37.16 -22.09 0.36
CA LEU A 545 -36.77 -20.70 0.57
C LEU A 545 -37.02 -20.23 2.00
N LEU A 546 -38.15 -20.63 2.60
CA LEU A 546 -38.48 -20.36 3.99
C LEU A 546 -37.47 -21.03 4.93
N PHE A 547 -37.14 -22.30 4.69
CA PHE A 547 -36.15 -23.03 5.48
C PHE A 547 -34.77 -22.35 5.47
N LEU A 548 -34.27 -22.00 4.28
CA LEU A 548 -32.99 -21.30 4.13
C LEU A 548 -33.00 -19.93 4.83
N LEU A 549 -34.12 -19.21 4.76
CA LEU A 549 -34.28 -17.93 5.46
C LEU A 549 -34.25 -18.12 6.98
N MET A 550 -34.97 -19.10 7.52
CA MET A 550 -35.01 -19.40 8.95
C MET A 550 -33.63 -19.77 9.50
N VAL A 551 -32.88 -20.63 8.80
CA VAL A 551 -31.51 -20.99 9.19
C VAL A 551 -30.62 -19.75 9.18
N ALA A 552 -30.72 -18.90 8.15
CA ALA A 552 -29.93 -17.67 8.07
C ALA A 552 -30.26 -16.69 9.21
N VAL A 553 -31.53 -16.58 9.62
CA VAL A 553 -31.96 -15.76 10.77
C VAL A 553 -31.37 -16.29 12.06
N VAL A 554 -31.43 -17.60 12.32
CA VAL A 554 -30.82 -18.22 13.50
C VAL A 554 -29.32 -17.92 13.55
N ILE A 555 -28.62 -18.10 12.43
CA ILE A 555 -27.19 -17.79 12.31
C ILE A 555 -26.91 -16.31 12.55
N ALA A 556 -27.77 -15.39 12.09
CA ALA A 556 -27.62 -13.94 12.30
C ALA A 556 -27.80 -13.52 13.78
N ILE A 557 -28.70 -14.20 14.51
CA ILE A 557 -28.92 -13.98 15.94
C ILE A 557 -27.71 -14.47 16.75
N VAL A 558 -27.16 -15.64 16.41
CA VAL A 558 -26.08 -16.26 17.18
C VAL A 558 -24.72 -15.62 16.87
N TYR A 559 -24.39 -15.45 15.59
CA TYR A 559 -23.04 -15.09 15.15
C TYR A 559 -22.91 -13.65 14.66
N THR A 560 -21.69 -13.12 14.76
CA THR A 560 -21.35 -11.78 14.26
C THR A 560 -21.45 -11.69 12.74
N ARG A 561 -21.93 -10.52 12.26
CA ARG A 561 -21.98 -10.13 10.84
C ARG A 561 -22.65 -11.19 9.96
N HIS A 562 -22.33 -11.25 8.67
CA HIS A 562 -23.00 -12.14 7.73
C HIS A 562 -22.34 -13.52 7.69
N ALA A 563 -22.28 -14.20 8.83
CA ALA A 563 -21.67 -15.53 8.96
C ALA A 563 -22.29 -16.58 8.01
N TRP A 564 -23.62 -16.55 7.84
CA TRP A 564 -24.32 -17.40 6.85
C TRP A 564 -23.78 -17.17 5.44
N CYS A 565 -23.75 -15.92 4.98
CA CYS A 565 -23.28 -15.57 3.64
C CYS A 565 -21.80 -15.96 3.43
N ARG A 566 -20.99 -15.94 4.49
CA ARG A 566 -19.56 -16.23 4.40
C ARG A 566 -19.25 -17.73 4.45
N TYR A 567 -19.87 -18.48 5.35
CA TYR A 567 -19.42 -19.84 5.70
C TYR A 567 -20.41 -20.96 5.37
N LEU A 568 -21.68 -20.65 5.09
CA LEU A 568 -22.73 -21.68 4.97
C LEU A 568 -23.54 -21.58 3.68
N CYS A 569 -23.69 -20.39 3.11
CA CYS A 569 -24.60 -20.17 1.98
C CYS A 569 -24.10 -20.91 0.71
N PRO A 570 -24.81 -21.93 0.22
CA PRO A 570 -24.38 -22.74 -0.92
C PRO A 570 -24.35 -21.92 -2.21
N LEU A 571 -25.39 -21.13 -2.46
CA LEU A 571 -25.45 -20.19 -3.57
C LEU A 571 -24.37 -19.09 -3.46
N GLY A 572 -24.04 -18.69 -2.23
CA GLY A 572 -22.97 -17.74 -1.95
C GLY A 572 -21.60 -18.29 -2.34
N GLY A 573 -21.34 -19.58 -2.11
CA GLY A 573 -20.14 -20.27 -2.55
C GLY A 573 -20.07 -20.35 -4.07
N PHE A 574 -21.17 -20.76 -4.71
CA PHE A 574 -21.28 -20.83 -6.17
C PHE A 574 -20.99 -19.46 -6.83
N ILE A 575 -21.75 -18.41 -6.47
CA ILE A 575 -21.53 -17.04 -6.98
C ILE A 575 -20.14 -16.51 -6.59
N GLY A 576 -19.63 -16.88 -5.41
CA GLY A 576 -18.29 -16.51 -4.97
C GLY A 576 -17.22 -17.00 -5.94
N VAL A 577 -17.25 -18.27 -6.33
CA VAL A 577 -16.33 -18.83 -7.32
C VAL A 577 -16.53 -18.17 -8.69
N ALA A 578 -17.78 -17.90 -9.10
CA ALA A 578 -18.09 -17.17 -10.33
C ALA A 578 -17.44 -15.78 -10.37
N SER A 579 -17.45 -15.10 -9.23
CA SER A 579 -17.01 -13.71 -9.10
C SER A 579 -15.51 -13.52 -9.31
N MET A 580 -14.72 -14.61 -9.30
CA MET A 580 -13.32 -14.54 -9.70
C MET A 580 -13.16 -14.17 -11.18
N SER A 581 -14.16 -14.47 -12.01
CA SER A 581 -14.20 -14.09 -13.41
C SER A 581 -14.67 -12.66 -13.65
N SER A 582 -15.13 -11.93 -12.62
CA SER A 582 -15.80 -10.64 -12.78
C SER A 582 -14.95 -9.51 -13.35
N LEU A 583 -15.61 -8.59 -14.05
CA LEU A 583 -15.06 -7.32 -14.54
C LEU A 583 -14.90 -6.29 -13.43
N ILE A 584 -15.74 -6.37 -12.39
CA ILE A 584 -15.76 -5.41 -11.29
C ILE A 584 -15.04 -6.01 -10.08
N GLU A 585 -14.17 -5.23 -9.46
CA GLU A 585 -13.54 -5.55 -8.18
C GLU A 585 -13.52 -4.33 -7.25
N VAL A 586 -13.37 -4.59 -5.95
CA VAL A 586 -13.07 -3.55 -4.96
C VAL A 586 -11.71 -3.84 -4.36
N ARG A 587 -10.82 -2.86 -4.37
CA ARG A 587 -9.45 -2.96 -3.81
C ARG A 587 -9.13 -1.71 -3.00
N ALA A 588 -8.07 -1.79 -2.21
CA ALA A 588 -7.53 -0.65 -1.48
C ALA A 588 -6.37 -0.03 -2.24
N GLU A 589 -6.27 1.29 -2.22
CA GLU A 589 -5.00 1.98 -2.35
C GLU A 589 -4.21 1.74 -1.05
N THR A 590 -3.41 0.68 -1.04
CA THR A 590 -2.83 0.12 0.19
C THR A 590 -1.88 1.08 0.89
N SER A 591 -1.22 1.95 0.13
CA SER A 591 -0.35 3.01 0.66
C SER A 591 -1.13 3.97 1.57
N LEU A 592 -2.24 4.51 1.09
CA LEU A 592 -3.13 5.38 1.87
C LEU A 592 -3.80 4.61 3.03
N CYS A 593 -4.27 3.39 2.75
CA CYS A 593 -4.97 2.58 3.75
C CYS A 593 -4.07 2.17 4.92
N LEU A 594 -2.79 1.90 4.70
CA LEU A 594 -1.87 1.53 5.78
C LEU A 594 -1.24 2.75 6.48
N ASN A 595 -0.95 3.82 5.75
CA ASN A 595 -0.20 4.94 6.31
C ASN A 595 -1.08 6.02 6.94
N GLN A 596 -2.34 6.17 6.49
CA GLN A 596 -3.22 7.26 6.93
C GLN A 596 -4.46 6.78 7.69
N CYS A 597 -4.82 5.49 7.62
CA CYS A 597 -6.05 4.99 8.25
C CYS A 597 -5.84 4.66 9.73
N THR A 598 -6.59 5.33 10.60
CA THR A 598 -6.56 5.11 12.05
C THR A 598 -7.89 4.62 12.63
N THR A 599 -9.02 4.93 11.95
CA THR A 599 -10.37 4.64 12.47
C THR A 599 -10.90 3.25 12.09
N PHE A 600 -10.48 2.74 10.92
CA PHE A 600 -10.95 1.46 10.37
C PHE A 600 -12.48 1.38 10.18
N ASP A 601 -13.12 2.52 9.91
CA ASP A 601 -14.57 2.66 9.72
C ASP A 601 -15.12 1.72 8.62
N CYS A 602 -14.32 1.39 7.61
CA CYS A 602 -14.70 0.44 6.55
C CYS A 602 -14.88 -0.99 7.08
N TYR A 603 -14.20 -1.36 8.17
CA TYR A 603 -14.31 -2.66 8.82
C TYR A 603 -15.34 -2.65 9.95
N LYS A 604 -15.30 -1.64 10.83
CA LYS A 604 -16.15 -1.54 12.03
C LYS A 604 -17.57 -1.02 11.72
N GLY A 605 -17.67 -0.07 10.80
CA GLY A 605 -18.89 0.71 10.57
C GLY A 605 -18.80 2.10 11.19
N LYS A 606 -19.63 3.02 10.71
CA LYS A 606 -19.70 4.41 11.17
C LYS A 606 -21.13 4.92 11.16
N GLY A 607 -21.61 5.40 12.31
CA GLY A 607 -22.99 5.88 12.47
C GLY A 607 -24.01 4.79 12.07
N GLN A 608 -24.90 5.10 11.13
CA GLN A 608 -25.90 4.15 10.63
C GLN A 608 -25.38 3.19 9.55
N ILE A 609 -24.15 3.38 9.06
CA ILE A 609 -23.58 2.57 7.99
C ILE A 609 -22.77 1.43 8.61
N ALA A 610 -23.25 0.20 8.42
CA ALA A 610 -22.57 -0.99 8.92
C ALA A 610 -21.15 -1.12 8.33
N GLY A 611 -20.26 -1.78 9.07
CA GLY A 611 -18.92 -2.13 8.60
C GLY A 611 -18.92 -3.19 7.50
N CYS A 612 -17.77 -3.84 7.29
CA CYS A 612 -17.66 -4.90 6.30
C CYS A 612 -18.45 -6.15 6.76
N PRO A 613 -19.55 -6.52 6.07
CA PRO A 613 -20.40 -7.65 6.46
C PRO A 613 -19.72 -9.02 6.33
N MET A 614 -18.66 -9.10 5.53
CA MET A 614 -17.89 -10.32 5.31
C MET A 614 -16.67 -10.44 6.24
N SER A 615 -16.53 -9.56 7.25
CA SER A 615 -15.34 -9.44 8.11
C SER A 615 -14.02 -9.41 7.33
N GLN A 616 -13.96 -8.61 6.25
CA GLN A 616 -12.72 -8.37 5.49
C GLN A 616 -12.24 -6.95 5.74
N HIS A 617 -10.96 -6.81 6.07
CA HIS A 617 -10.29 -5.52 6.07
C HIS A 617 -9.84 -5.16 4.65
N LEU A 618 -10.12 -3.93 4.20
CA LEU A 618 -9.96 -3.53 2.80
C LEU A 618 -8.52 -3.71 2.28
N ALA A 619 -7.50 -3.34 3.06
CA ALA A 619 -6.09 -3.50 2.67
C ALA A 619 -5.66 -4.94 2.36
N TYR A 620 -6.43 -5.92 2.88
CA TYR A 620 -6.17 -7.35 2.74
C TYR A 620 -7.15 -8.05 1.80
N LEU A 621 -8.09 -7.32 1.21
CA LEU A 621 -9.02 -7.86 0.24
C LEU A 621 -8.33 -8.05 -1.11
N ASP A 622 -7.96 -9.28 -1.45
CA ASP A 622 -7.18 -9.62 -2.64
C ASP A 622 -7.93 -10.48 -3.67
N ASN A 623 -9.13 -10.96 -3.35
CA ASN A 623 -9.97 -11.77 -4.22
C ASN A 623 -11.46 -11.41 -4.06
N ASN A 624 -12.27 -11.75 -5.07
CA ASN A 624 -13.70 -11.45 -5.07
C ASN A 624 -14.56 -12.51 -4.38
N ILE A 625 -14.08 -13.74 -4.17
CA ILE A 625 -14.80 -14.77 -3.38
C ILE A 625 -15.18 -14.20 -2.01
N ASP A 626 -14.25 -13.51 -1.36
CA ASP A 626 -14.39 -12.95 -0.02
C ASP A 626 -15.18 -11.61 0.04
N CYS A 627 -15.53 -11.00 -1.11
CA CYS A 627 -16.20 -9.71 -1.19
C CYS A 627 -17.56 -9.81 -1.88
N LYS A 628 -18.66 -9.53 -1.16
CA LYS A 628 -20.00 -9.44 -1.76
C LYS A 628 -20.30 -8.12 -2.50
N LEU A 629 -19.30 -7.26 -2.69
CA LEU A 629 -19.45 -5.95 -3.35
C LEU A 629 -20.55 -5.06 -2.74
N CYS A 630 -20.64 -5.02 -1.41
CA CYS A 630 -21.66 -4.21 -0.70
C CYS A 630 -21.36 -2.71 -0.65
N LEU A 631 -20.14 -2.30 -1.03
CA LEU A 631 -19.67 -0.91 -1.08
C LEU A 631 -19.73 -0.12 0.26
N ASN A 632 -19.98 -0.77 1.40
CA ASN A 632 -19.89 -0.11 2.71
C ASN A 632 -18.51 0.54 2.95
N CYS A 633 -17.44 -0.07 2.43
CA CYS A 633 -16.10 0.50 2.50
C CYS A 633 -16.00 1.86 1.77
N VAL A 634 -16.62 2.01 0.60
CA VAL A 634 -16.66 3.28 -0.15
C VAL A 634 -17.38 4.37 0.64
N ARG A 635 -18.43 3.99 1.39
CA ARG A 635 -19.25 4.91 2.18
C ARG A 635 -18.61 5.29 3.52
N ASN A 636 -17.81 4.39 4.10
CA ASN A 636 -17.22 4.58 5.42
C ASN A 636 -15.77 5.09 5.40
N CYS A 637 -15.03 4.94 4.29
CA CYS A 637 -13.61 5.27 4.27
C CYS A 637 -13.39 6.79 4.46
N PRO A 638 -12.64 7.22 5.50
CA PRO A 638 -12.36 8.64 5.74
C PRO A 638 -11.33 9.21 4.76
N ASN A 639 -10.46 8.36 4.21
CA ASN A 639 -9.27 8.77 3.46
C ASN A 639 -9.40 8.51 1.95
N ASP A 640 -10.59 8.11 1.48
CA ASP A 640 -10.83 7.75 0.08
C ASP A 640 -9.84 6.72 -0.52
N ALA A 641 -9.33 5.82 0.33
CA ALA A 641 -8.41 4.77 -0.06
C ALA A 641 -9.08 3.59 -0.80
N VAL A 642 -10.36 3.70 -1.17
CA VAL A 642 -11.11 2.63 -1.83
C VAL A 642 -11.08 2.83 -3.33
N GLU A 643 -10.81 1.75 -4.07
CA GLU A 643 -10.90 1.71 -5.52
C GLU A 643 -11.97 0.72 -5.95
N VAL A 644 -12.86 1.15 -6.86
CA VAL A 644 -13.82 0.28 -7.52
C VAL A 644 -13.34 0.13 -8.95
N ASN A 645 -12.69 -0.99 -9.27
CA ASN A 645 -11.95 -1.14 -10.50
C ASN A 645 -12.72 -1.96 -11.52
N LEU A 646 -12.72 -1.49 -12.78
CA LEU A 646 -12.93 -2.32 -13.96
C LEU A 646 -11.62 -2.99 -14.34
N ARG A 647 -11.66 -4.30 -14.55
CA ARG A 647 -10.51 -5.14 -14.91
C ARG A 647 -10.84 -6.11 -16.04
N ILE A 648 -9.81 -6.71 -16.60
CA ILE A 648 -9.93 -7.81 -17.56
C ILE A 648 -10.68 -8.99 -16.90
N PRO A 649 -11.74 -9.54 -17.53
CA PRO A 649 -12.50 -10.65 -16.96
C PRO A 649 -11.64 -11.91 -16.83
N GLY A 650 -11.90 -12.72 -15.81
CA GLY A 650 -11.10 -13.93 -15.52
C GLY A 650 -9.77 -13.66 -14.81
N ARG A 651 -9.32 -12.40 -14.66
CA ARG A 651 -7.96 -12.09 -14.19
C ARG A 651 -7.57 -12.74 -12.87
N GLU A 652 -8.48 -12.85 -11.91
CA GLU A 652 -8.17 -13.51 -10.64
C GLU A 652 -7.84 -15.00 -10.82
N LEU A 653 -8.41 -15.68 -11.82
CA LEU A 653 -8.21 -17.11 -12.04
C LEU A 653 -6.74 -17.44 -12.36
N TRP A 654 -6.08 -16.62 -13.18
CA TRP A 654 -4.66 -16.81 -13.53
C TRP A 654 -3.68 -15.93 -12.73
N GLN A 655 -4.18 -14.99 -11.94
CA GLN A 655 -3.37 -14.15 -11.03
C GLN A 655 -3.62 -14.42 -9.55
N LEU A 656 -4.19 -15.57 -9.24
CA LEU A 656 -4.57 -16.02 -7.91
C LEU A 656 -3.37 -15.99 -6.95
N VAL A 657 -3.39 -15.09 -5.96
CA VAL A 657 -2.32 -14.95 -4.96
C VAL A 657 -2.65 -15.78 -3.73
N ARG A 658 -3.79 -15.52 -3.08
CA ARG A 658 -4.29 -16.27 -1.93
C ARG A 658 -5.74 -16.64 -2.14
N VAL A 659 -6.10 -17.83 -1.69
CA VAL A 659 -7.47 -18.32 -1.70
C VAL A 659 -7.64 -19.38 -0.62
N ASN A 660 -8.88 -19.61 -0.18
CA ASN A 660 -9.20 -20.84 0.53
C ASN A 660 -9.11 -22.01 -0.47
N GLN A 661 -8.03 -22.80 -0.38
CA GLN A 661 -7.75 -23.90 -1.32
C GLN A 661 -8.82 -25.00 -1.28
N GLY A 662 -9.62 -25.05 -0.20
CA GLY A 662 -10.75 -25.97 -0.11
C GLY A 662 -11.83 -25.76 -1.17
N TYR A 663 -11.95 -24.56 -1.74
CA TYR A 663 -12.87 -24.31 -2.86
C TYR A 663 -12.48 -25.04 -4.16
N VAL A 664 -11.29 -25.62 -4.24
CA VAL A 664 -10.95 -26.55 -5.33
C VAL A 664 -11.82 -27.82 -5.27
N ILE A 665 -12.11 -28.32 -4.07
CA ILE A 665 -13.01 -29.47 -3.89
C ILE A 665 -14.42 -29.10 -4.35
N PHE A 666 -14.88 -27.88 -4.02
CA PHE A 666 -16.14 -27.35 -4.50
C PHE A 666 -16.19 -27.33 -6.03
N VAL A 667 -15.20 -26.73 -6.70
CA VAL A 667 -15.14 -26.68 -8.17
C VAL A 667 -15.14 -28.08 -8.78
N ALA A 668 -14.29 -28.98 -8.29
CA ALA A 668 -14.16 -30.33 -8.84
C ALA A 668 -15.43 -31.17 -8.65
N ALA A 669 -16.04 -31.13 -7.47
CA ALA A 669 -17.29 -31.84 -7.19
C ALA A 669 -18.42 -31.32 -8.08
N LEU A 670 -18.56 -29.99 -8.23
CA LEU A 670 -19.63 -29.42 -9.05
C LEU A 670 -19.44 -29.62 -10.55
N VAL A 671 -18.19 -29.76 -11.03
CA VAL A 671 -17.93 -30.19 -12.41
C VAL A 671 -18.28 -31.66 -12.58
N ALA A 672 -17.92 -32.52 -11.62
CA ALA A 672 -18.14 -33.95 -11.70
C ALA A 672 -19.63 -34.34 -11.75
N ILE A 673 -20.49 -33.66 -10.98
CA ILE A 673 -21.94 -33.92 -10.99
C ILE A 673 -22.61 -33.60 -12.33
N LEU A 674 -22.00 -32.79 -13.19
CA LEU A 674 -22.56 -32.50 -14.52
C LEU A 674 -22.67 -33.77 -15.37
N VAL A 675 -21.78 -34.75 -15.18
CA VAL A 675 -21.80 -36.01 -15.93
C VAL A 675 -23.11 -36.79 -15.71
N PRO A 676 -23.49 -37.17 -14.46
CA PRO A 676 -24.76 -37.84 -14.24
C PRO A 676 -25.96 -36.95 -14.59
N ILE A 677 -25.89 -35.63 -14.39
CA ILE A 677 -26.99 -34.72 -14.78
C ILE A 677 -27.26 -34.82 -16.28
N PHE A 678 -26.23 -34.69 -17.12
CA PHE A 678 -26.43 -34.77 -18.58
C PHE A 678 -26.68 -36.20 -19.08
N PHE A 679 -26.16 -37.22 -18.38
CA PHE A 679 -26.40 -38.61 -18.75
C PHE A 679 -27.86 -39.03 -18.55
N PHE A 680 -28.49 -38.58 -17.45
CA PHE A 680 -29.89 -38.89 -17.15
C PHE A 680 -30.87 -37.83 -17.66
N ASP A 681 -30.43 -36.83 -18.46
CA ASP A 681 -31.24 -35.68 -18.89
C ASP A 681 -32.56 -36.08 -19.57
N SER A 682 -32.56 -37.20 -20.30
CA SER A 682 -33.75 -37.75 -20.95
C SER A 682 -34.74 -38.43 -19.99
N VAL A 683 -34.32 -38.81 -18.78
CA VAL A 683 -35.10 -39.55 -17.76
C VAL A 683 -35.48 -38.64 -16.56
N LEU A 684 -34.95 -37.41 -16.54
CA LEU A 684 -35.06 -36.45 -15.44
C LEU A 684 -36.43 -35.77 -15.17
N PRO A 685 -37.48 -35.78 -16.01
CA PRO A 685 -38.71 -35.01 -15.73
C PRO A 685 -39.43 -35.41 -14.43
N SER A 686 -39.28 -36.66 -14.00
CA SER A 686 -39.45 -37.10 -12.61
C SER A 686 -38.93 -38.52 -12.51
N ILE A 687 -38.10 -38.80 -11.50
CA ILE A 687 -37.63 -40.16 -11.32
C ILE A 687 -38.71 -40.97 -10.60
N GLU A 688 -39.74 -41.38 -11.33
CA GLU A 688 -40.87 -42.15 -10.77
C GLU A 688 -40.46 -43.58 -10.40
N ALA A 689 -39.51 -44.15 -11.15
CA ALA A 689 -38.98 -45.49 -10.92
C ALA A 689 -37.85 -45.48 -9.88
N PHE A 690 -38.01 -46.28 -8.82
CA PHE A 690 -37.00 -46.41 -7.76
C PHE A 690 -35.60 -46.76 -8.31
N ASP A 691 -35.53 -47.60 -9.34
CA ASP A 691 -34.27 -48.04 -9.95
C ASP A 691 -33.50 -46.87 -10.59
N ASP A 692 -34.19 -46.00 -11.32
CA ASP A 692 -33.59 -44.81 -11.92
C ASP A 692 -33.17 -43.81 -10.83
N TRP A 693 -33.96 -43.71 -9.75
CA TRP A 693 -33.66 -42.79 -8.64
C TRP A 693 -32.41 -43.23 -7.91
N PHE A 694 -32.30 -44.54 -7.68
CA PHE A 694 -31.16 -45.15 -7.04
C PHE A 694 -29.90 -45.02 -7.90
N ARG A 695 -29.98 -45.32 -9.20
CA ARG A 695 -28.85 -45.19 -10.14
C ARG A 695 -28.37 -43.75 -10.27
N PHE A 696 -29.29 -42.80 -10.44
CA PHE A 696 -28.97 -41.38 -10.49
C PHE A 696 -28.29 -40.94 -9.19
N SER A 697 -28.88 -41.26 -8.03
CA SER A 697 -28.35 -40.87 -6.73
C SER A 697 -26.96 -41.45 -6.47
N LEU A 698 -26.74 -42.73 -6.82
CA LEU A 698 -25.45 -43.39 -6.69
C LEU A 698 -24.38 -42.72 -7.56
N LEU A 699 -24.69 -42.40 -8.82
CA LEU A 699 -23.74 -41.76 -9.73
C LEU A 699 -23.52 -40.28 -9.39
N TYR A 700 -24.55 -39.57 -8.94
CA TYR A 700 -24.47 -38.19 -8.48
C TYR A 700 -23.53 -38.06 -7.27
N TRP A 701 -23.82 -38.78 -6.18
CA TRP A 701 -22.99 -38.74 -4.98
C TRP A 701 -21.62 -39.40 -5.20
N GLY A 702 -21.57 -40.49 -5.95
CA GLY A 702 -20.33 -41.19 -6.30
C GLY A 702 -19.35 -40.29 -7.05
N SER A 703 -19.81 -39.62 -8.12
CA SER A 703 -18.97 -38.70 -8.90
C SER A 703 -18.48 -37.51 -8.07
N ALA A 704 -19.36 -36.90 -7.25
CA ALA A 704 -18.98 -35.80 -6.35
C ALA A 704 -17.94 -36.22 -5.30
N LEU A 705 -18.15 -37.35 -4.63
CA LEU A 705 -17.26 -37.87 -3.60
C LEU A 705 -15.91 -38.31 -4.18
N LEU A 706 -15.89 -38.99 -5.31
CA LEU A 706 -14.65 -39.40 -5.99
C LEU A 706 -13.82 -38.19 -6.41
N ALA A 707 -14.44 -37.18 -7.04
CA ALA A 707 -13.76 -35.95 -7.43
C ALA A 707 -13.25 -35.16 -6.22
N GLY A 708 -14.05 -35.08 -5.15
CA GLY A 708 -13.66 -34.43 -3.90
C GLY A 708 -12.49 -35.13 -3.21
N ALA A 709 -12.51 -36.46 -3.11
CA ALA A 709 -11.44 -37.25 -2.52
C ALA A 709 -10.14 -37.16 -3.32
N PHE A 710 -10.23 -37.24 -4.66
CA PHE A 710 -9.10 -37.08 -5.56
C PHE A 710 -8.42 -35.71 -5.38
N THR A 711 -9.20 -34.63 -5.39
CA THR A 711 -8.66 -33.27 -5.23
C THR A 711 -8.12 -33.00 -3.83
N TYR A 712 -8.76 -33.55 -2.79
CA TYR A 712 -8.26 -33.50 -1.42
C TYR A 712 -6.86 -34.14 -1.30
N GLY A 713 -6.64 -35.29 -1.93
CA GLY A 713 -5.35 -35.99 -1.95
C GLY A 713 -4.23 -35.19 -2.62
N ILE A 714 -4.55 -34.43 -3.69
CA ILE A 714 -3.56 -33.66 -4.46
C ILE A 714 -3.13 -32.38 -3.75
N ILE A 715 -4.09 -31.65 -3.15
CA ILE A 715 -3.86 -30.28 -2.67
C ILE A 715 -3.64 -30.22 -1.16
N LYS A 716 -4.14 -31.19 -0.38
CA LYS A 716 -4.25 -31.13 1.09
C LYS A 716 -4.75 -29.74 1.52
N PRO A 717 -6.05 -29.46 1.43
CA PRO A 717 -6.59 -28.10 1.51
C PRO A 717 -6.22 -27.41 2.83
N PHE A 718 -5.55 -26.26 2.71
CA PHE A 718 -5.28 -25.37 3.83
C PHE A 718 -6.05 -24.06 3.69
N GLN A 719 -6.41 -23.47 4.83
CA GLN A 719 -6.96 -22.12 4.86
C GLN A 719 -5.91 -21.10 4.45
N ARG A 720 -6.21 -20.33 3.39
CA ARG A 720 -5.51 -19.13 2.93
C ARG A 720 -3.97 -19.25 2.88
N LYS A 721 -3.48 -20.12 2.00
CA LYS A 721 -2.07 -20.16 1.56
C LYS A 721 -1.90 -19.48 0.20
N GLY A 722 -0.65 -19.17 -0.15
CA GLY A 722 -0.28 -18.84 -1.53
C GLY A 722 -0.80 -19.92 -2.48
N ALA A 723 -1.50 -19.53 -3.56
CA ALA A 723 -2.04 -20.48 -4.52
C ALA A 723 -0.89 -21.14 -5.29
N SER A 724 -0.74 -22.47 -5.14
CA SER A 724 0.21 -23.23 -5.94
C SER A 724 -0.28 -23.33 -7.39
N LYS A 725 0.61 -23.68 -8.33
CA LYS A 725 0.22 -23.90 -9.74
C LYS A 725 -0.93 -24.91 -9.85
N LYS A 726 -0.88 -26.00 -9.08
CA LYS A 726 -1.95 -27.03 -9.04
C LYS A 726 -3.30 -26.42 -8.65
N VAL A 727 -3.34 -25.56 -7.64
CA VAL A 727 -4.57 -24.87 -7.22
C VAL A 727 -5.10 -23.96 -8.33
N GLN A 728 -4.22 -23.19 -8.98
CA GLN A 728 -4.61 -22.31 -10.09
C GLN A 728 -5.21 -23.08 -11.27
N PHE A 729 -4.68 -24.26 -11.60
CA PHE A 729 -5.24 -25.13 -12.64
C PHE A 729 -6.69 -25.54 -12.38
N PHE A 730 -7.04 -25.91 -11.14
CA PHE A 730 -8.43 -26.25 -10.82
C PHE A 730 -9.35 -25.02 -10.89
N PHE A 731 -8.90 -23.85 -10.44
CA PHE A 731 -9.68 -22.63 -10.58
C PHE A 731 -9.82 -22.18 -12.05
N ALA A 732 -8.89 -22.55 -12.94
CA ALA A 732 -9.04 -22.28 -14.36
C ALA A 732 -10.22 -23.07 -15.00
N LEU A 733 -10.74 -24.11 -14.35
CA LEU A 733 -11.94 -24.85 -14.78
C LEU A 733 -13.26 -24.14 -14.45
N VAL A 734 -13.20 -23.00 -13.75
CA VAL A 734 -14.38 -22.21 -13.38
C VAL A 734 -15.28 -21.89 -14.58
N PRO A 735 -14.79 -21.38 -15.74
CA PRO A 735 -15.66 -21.10 -16.89
C PRO A 735 -16.40 -22.35 -17.39
N LEU A 736 -15.76 -23.51 -17.41
CA LEU A 736 -16.40 -24.78 -17.78
C LEU A 736 -17.49 -25.18 -16.79
N LEU A 737 -17.24 -25.02 -15.48
CA LEU A 737 -18.23 -25.25 -14.44
C LEU A 737 -19.49 -24.41 -14.68
N PHE A 738 -19.33 -23.10 -14.89
CA PHE A 738 -20.47 -22.19 -15.13
C PHE A 738 -21.18 -22.47 -16.44
N ALA A 739 -20.42 -22.81 -17.50
CA ALA A 739 -21.00 -23.18 -18.78
C ALA A 739 -21.87 -24.44 -18.67
N GLY A 740 -21.38 -25.49 -17.99
CA GLY A 740 -22.14 -26.72 -17.79
C GLY A 740 -23.44 -26.52 -17.02
N HIS A 741 -23.39 -25.84 -15.87
CA HIS A 741 -24.62 -25.50 -15.13
C HIS A 741 -25.54 -24.57 -15.93
N GLY A 742 -24.98 -23.62 -16.68
CA GLY A 742 -25.75 -22.74 -17.57
C GLY A 742 -26.49 -23.50 -18.67
N ILE A 743 -25.85 -24.48 -19.31
CA ILE A 743 -26.45 -25.34 -20.35
C ILE A 743 -27.63 -26.12 -19.79
N TYR A 744 -27.47 -26.69 -18.59
CA TYR A 744 -28.54 -27.41 -17.90
C TYR A 744 -29.74 -26.48 -17.63
N HIS A 745 -29.51 -25.27 -17.13
CA HIS A 745 -30.61 -24.34 -16.82
C HIS A 745 -31.27 -23.73 -18.07
N LEU A 746 -30.57 -23.59 -19.20
CA LEU A 746 -31.13 -23.05 -20.44
C LEU A 746 -32.29 -23.88 -21.00
N GLN A 747 -32.34 -25.18 -20.69
CA GLN A 747 -33.43 -26.08 -21.12
C GLN A 747 -34.76 -25.69 -20.48
N TYR A 748 -34.74 -25.07 -19.32
CA TYR A 748 -35.93 -24.77 -18.53
C TYR A 748 -36.44 -23.34 -18.76
N PHE A 749 -35.93 -22.66 -19.80
CA PHE A 749 -36.37 -21.33 -20.19
C PHE A 749 -37.51 -21.44 -21.22
N PRO A 750 -38.77 -21.14 -20.87
CA PRO A 750 -39.94 -21.53 -21.68
C PRO A 750 -39.94 -20.90 -23.08
N ILE A 751 -39.44 -19.66 -23.18
CA ILE A 751 -39.44 -18.93 -24.44
C ILE A 751 -38.44 -19.55 -25.42
N LEU A 752 -37.28 -20.01 -24.96
CA LEU A 752 -36.23 -20.48 -25.85
C LEU A 752 -36.61 -21.80 -26.54
N GLU A 753 -37.36 -22.67 -25.86
CA GLU A 753 -37.83 -23.94 -26.46
C GLU A 753 -38.81 -23.71 -27.62
N THR A 754 -39.61 -22.64 -27.54
CA THR A 754 -40.62 -22.30 -28.56
C THR A 754 -40.07 -21.56 -29.77
N VAL A 755 -38.85 -21.02 -29.70
CA VAL A 755 -38.26 -20.24 -30.80
C VAL A 755 -37.38 -21.15 -31.66
N LEU A 756 -37.73 -21.25 -32.94
CA LEU A 756 -36.99 -22.00 -33.96
C LEU A 756 -36.33 -21.04 -34.94
N LEU A 757 -35.05 -21.24 -35.19
CA LEU A 757 -34.35 -20.55 -36.27
C LEU A 757 -34.48 -21.38 -37.54
N ALA A 758 -35.17 -20.84 -38.55
CA ALA A 758 -35.35 -21.49 -39.84
C ALA A 758 -34.24 -21.05 -40.80
N MET A 759 -33.51 -22.02 -41.36
CA MET A 759 -32.58 -21.80 -42.45
C MET A 759 -33.14 -22.47 -43.69
N ALA A 760 -33.35 -21.70 -44.76
CA ALA A 760 -33.84 -22.22 -46.02
C ALA A 760 -32.71 -22.22 -47.07
N ARG A 761 -32.56 -23.34 -47.78
CA ARG A 761 -31.65 -23.44 -48.93
C ARG A 761 -32.48 -23.78 -50.17
N LEU A 762 -32.26 -23.01 -51.24
CA LEU A 762 -32.78 -23.31 -52.57
C LEU A 762 -31.88 -24.36 -53.23
N ASP A 763 -32.47 -25.49 -53.61
CA ASP A 763 -31.85 -26.53 -54.42
C ASP A 763 -32.72 -26.77 -55.67
N GLY A 764 -32.38 -26.12 -56.78
CA GLY A 764 -33.25 -26.02 -57.95
C GLY A 764 -34.55 -25.25 -57.64
N GLU A 765 -35.71 -25.86 -57.93
CA GLU A 765 -37.04 -25.32 -57.61
C GLU A 765 -37.55 -25.69 -56.21
N MET A 766 -36.81 -26.52 -55.45
CA MET A 766 -37.25 -26.98 -54.13
C MET A 766 -36.61 -26.17 -53.00
N LEU A 767 -37.46 -25.65 -52.10
CA LEU A 767 -37.06 -24.96 -50.88
C LEU A 767 -36.89 -25.97 -49.74
N GLN A 768 -35.65 -26.34 -49.40
CA GLN A 768 -35.37 -27.15 -48.22
C GLN A 768 -35.27 -26.26 -46.98
N THR A 769 -36.07 -26.54 -45.96
CA THR A 769 -36.06 -25.80 -44.68
C THR A 769 -35.52 -26.66 -43.55
N MET A 770 -34.60 -26.10 -42.77
CA MET A 770 -34.05 -26.70 -41.55
C MET A 770 -34.42 -25.82 -40.37
N TYR A 771 -34.99 -26.41 -39.32
CA TYR A 771 -35.33 -25.72 -38.08
C TYR A 771 -34.35 -26.11 -36.98
N ILE A 772 -33.71 -25.11 -36.36
CA ILE A 772 -32.80 -25.31 -35.23
C ILE A 772 -33.42 -24.65 -33.99
N PRO A 773 -33.67 -25.39 -32.89
CA PRO A 773 -34.13 -24.78 -31.65
C PRO A 773 -33.10 -23.80 -31.09
N VAL A 774 -33.55 -22.60 -30.73
CA VAL A 774 -32.66 -21.54 -30.20
C VAL A 774 -32.02 -21.98 -28.87
N VAL A 775 -32.67 -22.84 -28.06
CA VAL A 775 -32.04 -23.47 -26.89
C VAL A 775 -30.76 -24.19 -27.27
N ARG A 776 -30.78 -25.07 -28.28
CA ARG A 776 -29.63 -25.89 -28.68
C ARG A 776 -28.47 -25.03 -29.17
N LEU A 777 -28.78 -23.99 -29.94
CA LEU A 777 -27.78 -23.03 -30.43
C LEU A 777 -27.16 -22.22 -29.27
N SER A 778 -27.98 -21.78 -28.32
CA SER A 778 -27.53 -21.09 -27.10
C SER A 778 -26.66 -21.99 -26.22
N GLN A 779 -27.05 -23.24 -26.03
CA GLN A 779 -26.27 -24.24 -25.30
C GLN A 779 -24.90 -24.47 -25.94
N LEU A 780 -24.85 -24.60 -27.28
CA LEU A 780 -23.61 -24.76 -28.01
C LEU A 780 -22.70 -23.53 -27.85
N MET A 781 -23.25 -22.32 -27.95
CA MET A 781 -22.49 -21.08 -27.73
C MET A 781 -21.90 -21.01 -26.31
N VAL A 782 -22.70 -21.35 -25.29
CA VAL A 782 -22.24 -21.37 -23.89
C VAL A 782 -21.15 -22.42 -23.67
N LEU A 783 -21.29 -23.61 -24.27
CA LEU A 783 -20.28 -24.66 -24.19
C LEU A 783 -18.96 -24.23 -24.84
N ILE A 784 -19.03 -23.72 -26.08
CA ILE A 784 -17.87 -23.23 -26.83
C ILE A 784 -17.18 -22.13 -26.04
N ALA A 785 -17.92 -21.16 -25.50
CA ALA A 785 -17.35 -20.09 -24.68
C ALA A 785 -16.67 -20.66 -23.43
N GLY A 786 -17.33 -21.55 -22.68
CA GLY A 786 -16.80 -22.17 -21.47
C GLY A 786 -15.50 -22.94 -21.71
N VAL A 787 -15.45 -23.74 -22.78
CA VAL A 787 -14.25 -24.50 -23.18
C VAL A 787 -13.12 -23.56 -23.61
N ASN A 788 -13.40 -22.58 -24.46
CA ASN A 788 -12.38 -21.64 -24.94
C ASN A 788 -11.78 -20.80 -23.80
N PHE A 789 -12.62 -20.26 -22.89
CA PHE A 789 -12.12 -19.52 -21.73
C PHE A 789 -11.31 -20.41 -20.79
N THR A 790 -11.73 -21.67 -20.59
CA THR A 790 -10.99 -22.62 -19.78
C THR A 790 -9.61 -22.91 -20.39
N ILE A 791 -9.53 -23.21 -21.68
CA ILE A 791 -8.26 -23.42 -22.41
C ILE A 791 -7.37 -22.18 -22.31
N LEU A 792 -7.92 -20.99 -22.54
CA LEU A 792 -7.21 -19.72 -22.43
C LEU A 792 -6.62 -19.53 -21.02
N PHE A 793 -7.39 -19.77 -19.96
CA PHE A 793 -6.92 -19.56 -18.60
C PHE A 793 -5.89 -20.61 -18.17
N LEU A 794 -6.05 -21.86 -18.60
CA LEU A 794 -5.03 -22.90 -18.43
C LEU A 794 -3.70 -22.48 -19.09
N PHE A 795 -3.77 -21.94 -20.31
CA PHE A 795 -2.60 -21.42 -21.02
C PHE A 795 -1.97 -20.23 -20.29
N LEU A 796 -2.76 -19.25 -19.82
CA LEU A 796 -2.26 -18.08 -19.10
C LEU A 796 -1.60 -18.45 -17.76
N VAL A 797 -2.16 -19.43 -17.03
CA VAL A 797 -1.56 -19.99 -15.81
C VAL A 797 -0.18 -20.59 -16.14
N GLN A 798 -0.08 -21.36 -17.22
CA GLN A 798 1.17 -21.99 -17.65
C GLN A 798 2.21 -20.94 -18.07
N TRP A 799 1.84 -20.01 -18.97
CA TRP A 799 2.72 -18.99 -19.52
C TRP A 799 3.37 -18.11 -18.45
N ARG A 800 2.56 -17.58 -17.53
CA ARG A 800 3.06 -16.69 -16.47
C ARG A 800 4.03 -17.39 -15.54
N SER A 801 3.88 -18.70 -15.40
CA SER A 801 4.74 -19.51 -14.57
C SER A 801 6.13 -19.71 -15.14
N SER A 802 6.28 -19.58 -16.47
CA SER A 802 7.56 -19.63 -17.19
C SER A 802 8.25 -18.27 -17.22
N ALA A 803 7.51 -17.16 -17.28
CA ALA A 803 8.05 -15.79 -17.30
C ALA A 803 8.60 -15.29 -15.94
N LYS A 804 8.67 -16.15 -14.92
CA LYS A 804 9.22 -15.87 -13.58
C LYS A 804 10.52 -16.65 -13.29
N LEU A 805 10.95 -17.49 -14.24
CA LEU A 805 12.32 -18.01 -14.36
C LEU A 805 13.08 -17.05 -15.26
#